data_AF-A0A4S2GEW0-F1
#
_entry.id   AF-A0A4S2GEW0-F1
#
_cell.length_a   1.000
_cell.length_b   1.000
_cell.length_c   1.000
_cell.angle_alpha   90.00
_cell.angle_beta   90.00
_cell.angle_gamma   90.00
#
_symmetry.space_group_name_H-M   'P 1'
#
loop_
_entity.id
_entity.type
_entity.pdbx_description
1 polymer ?
#
loop_
_entity_poly.entity_id
_entity_poly.type
_entity_poly.pdbx_seq_one_letter_code
_entity_poly.pdbx_strand_id
1 'polypeptide(L)'
;MLTIYDTANEIRFQTPINIGSKRVKELMGSDYVLLKFSVSKPICFQLGDWCDVPGNGRFELVELYNPTYNKATGGYDYELELEAYYCKWRNKIFKYTPESGGREASWSLTATLDVHLGVFVRNLKALGYLFNEQEFIYSIDETVVQSAKLLTYNNTDMITALNMMAEAWDCEWWVEDHVIYFGRCELGTPIDFEQGVNVDNISPSGNKNVYATRIYAFGSTRNIPVNYRPTDESIVVNGIVQKRLMLPAGTPYVDAYPNMPTEAAVERVVVFDDVYPRTNGNVDSVSTYTDTVTNDDGETNTETFYRFKDSSIKFSKDYILENEELHIIFQSGSLNGLDFGVMFNPLGVSEKLPDGSWNPDAQLWEVVANEDYGRKLPDTVLMPKAGDKYVLYGWDATKIASLGLIDTAEQELLEKTNEYIAKTKIDPNSYPCTMMSDWMKEQGQTPTGYYFPFGLGDRVNLISDAYFFDGSRQSRIIGYEYPLDYPYDSPVITVGETKSTSRLGALEDTVESLTLKGQTFVGGGSGGGGSTIYLITTNDTTTPTNRNAFSALRSLKEFLSKTKPDRTPYPLNVGGKLTGEKGVQFGDSFADGLTGFGGMIDEYGNGWLESLSLRRFLEVPELRYNRVEIQIGNKWNAPGGGIVEKCIPDLDADGNPLMTGTVILHLEDGEIGTVAIDDICMGIFHDGYDTSNNSTADSDDSIGNFHFAGFYTAYFRITDIIETGRNSKFRYMLRAVSDRWKMTFHPCEAMHFVGYGNFTNKERQTSRYSTRTYERYLRDVNDWEFTANNIGAQFGDLSNLSAFGMDMAGYSAYLNNIYMTGRIEQMQALFPRMEIDTEGDTFLAYGETKKITCRVYRGWEDVTDKVVKWTVTRDTGDAIEDASWALKPKVQNFNGTLEICFTPTENDLGSNSLVLSTLFTFVAEISDSPAATANLTI
;
A
#
# COMPACT_ATOMS: atom_id res chain seq x y z
N MET A 1 -52.40 -44.85 -19.24
CA MET A 1 -52.49 -43.46 -18.76
C MET A 1 -51.46 -43.30 -17.68
N LEU A 2 -50.62 -42.27 -17.77
CA LEU A 2 -49.69 -41.85 -16.74
C LEU A 2 -50.39 -40.81 -15.85
N THR A 3 -50.21 -40.90 -14.53
CA THR A 3 -50.76 -39.95 -13.57
C THR A 3 -49.64 -39.14 -12.94
N ILE A 4 -49.77 -37.83 -12.98
CA ILE A 4 -48.87 -36.88 -12.32
C ILE A 4 -49.56 -36.41 -11.04
N TYR A 5 -48.87 -36.61 -9.92
CA TYR A 5 -49.30 -36.26 -8.58
C TYR A 5 -48.57 -35.01 -8.11
N ASP A 6 -49.17 -34.27 -7.19
CA ASP A 6 -48.48 -33.24 -6.43
C ASP A 6 -47.70 -33.81 -5.23
N THR A 7 -47.05 -32.93 -4.47
CA THR A 7 -46.30 -33.31 -3.25
C THR A 7 -47.18 -33.84 -2.12
N ALA A 8 -48.51 -33.63 -2.17
CA ALA A 8 -49.48 -34.19 -1.24
C ALA A 8 -50.05 -35.55 -1.70
N ASN A 9 -49.55 -36.08 -2.82
CA ASN A 9 -50.03 -37.28 -3.51
C ASN A 9 -51.46 -37.15 -4.09
N GLU A 10 -51.92 -35.92 -4.33
CA GLU A 10 -53.18 -35.67 -5.03
C GLU A 10 -52.94 -35.60 -6.55
N ILE A 11 -53.94 -35.99 -7.35
CA ILE A 11 -53.81 -36.01 -8.80
C ILE A 11 -53.77 -34.58 -9.33
N ARG A 12 -52.66 -34.20 -9.97
CA ARG A 12 -52.52 -32.92 -10.68
C ARG A 12 -52.95 -33.01 -12.13
N PHE A 13 -52.55 -34.08 -12.82
CA PHE A 13 -52.87 -34.28 -14.22
C PHE A 13 -52.77 -35.76 -14.64
N GLN A 14 -53.49 -36.14 -15.69
CA GLN A 14 -53.41 -37.46 -16.30
C GLN A 14 -53.30 -37.34 -17.82
N THR A 15 -52.36 -38.06 -18.40
CA THR A 15 -52.15 -38.09 -19.86
C THR A 15 -51.82 -39.50 -20.32
N PRO A 16 -52.25 -39.92 -21.52
CA PRO A 16 -51.61 -41.06 -22.17
C PRO A 16 -50.14 -40.74 -22.45
N ILE A 17 -49.33 -41.77 -22.65
CA ILE A 17 -47.97 -41.61 -23.16
C ILE A 17 -48.12 -41.34 -24.66
N ASN A 18 -47.89 -40.10 -25.09
CA ASN A 18 -48.02 -39.72 -26.50
C ASN A 18 -46.70 -39.90 -27.24
N ILE A 19 -46.78 -40.03 -28.56
CA ILE A 19 -45.65 -40.09 -29.48
C ILE A 19 -44.66 -38.95 -29.18
N GLY A 20 -43.38 -39.29 -29.12
CA GLY A 20 -42.30 -38.36 -28.81
C GLY A 20 -42.03 -38.18 -27.31
N SER A 21 -42.82 -38.81 -26.43
CA SER A 21 -42.44 -38.98 -25.03
C SER A 21 -41.31 -40.01 -24.92
N LYS A 22 -40.28 -39.76 -24.12
CA LYS A 22 -39.07 -40.59 -24.09
C LYS A 22 -38.44 -40.69 -22.71
N ARG A 23 -37.66 -41.76 -22.50
CA ARG A 23 -36.74 -41.95 -21.39
C ARG A 23 -35.33 -41.56 -21.83
N VAL A 24 -34.58 -40.85 -20.99
CA VAL A 24 -33.17 -40.50 -21.24
C VAL A 24 -32.36 -40.71 -19.96
N LYS A 25 -31.36 -41.60 -19.98
CA LYS A 25 -30.42 -41.81 -18.87
C LYS A 25 -28.98 -41.75 -19.36
N GLU A 26 -28.11 -41.09 -18.61
CA GLU A 26 -26.70 -40.92 -18.92
C GLU A 26 -25.85 -41.02 -17.65
N LEU A 27 -24.67 -41.62 -17.77
CA LEU A 27 -23.71 -41.72 -16.67
C LEU A 27 -23.23 -40.31 -16.25
N MET A 28 -23.33 -40.00 -14.96
CA MET A 28 -23.01 -38.69 -14.36
C MET A 28 -23.68 -37.51 -15.08
N GLY A 29 -24.83 -37.75 -15.71
CA GLY A 29 -25.48 -36.81 -16.61
C GLY A 29 -26.99 -36.79 -16.43
N SER A 30 -27.70 -36.66 -17.56
CA SER A 30 -29.15 -36.53 -17.57
C SER A 30 -29.82 -37.83 -17.13
N ASP A 31 -30.86 -37.72 -16.29
CA ASP A 31 -31.67 -38.87 -15.89
C ASP A 31 -33.13 -38.42 -15.75
N TYR A 32 -33.88 -38.51 -16.86
CA TYR A 32 -35.24 -37.99 -16.92
C TYR A 32 -36.17 -38.77 -17.84
N VAL A 33 -37.45 -38.42 -17.76
CA VAL A 33 -38.50 -38.74 -18.71
C VAL A 33 -39.10 -37.45 -19.28
N LEU A 34 -39.30 -37.42 -20.59
CA LEU A 34 -39.97 -36.35 -21.30
C LEU A 34 -41.37 -36.79 -21.66
N LEU A 35 -42.38 -36.01 -21.27
CA LEU A 35 -43.78 -36.27 -21.57
C LEU A 35 -44.31 -35.21 -22.52
N LYS A 36 -44.75 -35.64 -23.71
CA LYS A 36 -45.38 -34.75 -24.69
C LYS A 36 -46.89 -34.82 -24.62
N PHE A 37 -47.58 -33.69 -24.54
CA PHE A 37 -49.05 -33.60 -24.62
C PHE A 37 -49.52 -32.19 -24.93
N SER A 38 -50.78 -32.06 -25.36
CA SER A 38 -51.41 -30.77 -25.63
C SER A 38 -52.73 -30.64 -24.88
N VAL A 39 -53.00 -29.48 -24.29
CA VAL A 39 -54.22 -29.19 -23.54
C VAL A 39 -54.81 -27.84 -23.91
N SER A 40 -56.13 -27.70 -23.81
CA SER A 40 -56.83 -26.45 -24.17
C SER A 40 -56.66 -25.33 -23.15
N LYS A 41 -56.25 -25.64 -21.92
CA LYS A 41 -55.97 -24.69 -20.83
C LYS A 41 -54.64 -25.06 -20.18
N PRO A 42 -53.81 -24.08 -19.78
CA PRO A 42 -52.51 -24.37 -19.21
C PRO A 42 -52.67 -24.98 -17.81
N ILE A 43 -51.93 -26.05 -17.57
CA ILE A 43 -51.68 -26.69 -16.28
C ILE A 43 -50.43 -26.07 -15.67
N CYS A 44 -50.52 -25.66 -14.41
CA CYS A 44 -49.40 -25.14 -13.64
C CYS A 44 -48.79 -26.27 -12.80
N PHE A 45 -47.62 -26.75 -13.21
CA PHE A 45 -46.85 -27.72 -12.43
C PHE A 45 -45.98 -26.99 -11.40
N GLN A 46 -45.70 -27.65 -10.28
CA GLN A 46 -44.88 -27.18 -9.19
C GLN A 46 -43.71 -28.12 -8.94
N LEU A 47 -42.62 -27.58 -8.40
CA LEU A 47 -41.47 -28.38 -8.01
C LEU A 47 -41.90 -29.49 -7.04
N GLY A 48 -41.46 -30.72 -7.32
CA GLY A 48 -41.82 -31.92 -6.57
C GLY A 48 -43.08 -32.65 -7.06
N ASP A 49 -43.80 -32.11 -8.04
CA ASP A 49 -44.79 -32.90 -8.77
C ASP A 49 -44.14 -34.13 -9.39
N TRP A 50 -44.78 -35.28 -9.32
CA TRP A 50 -44.10 -36.54 -9.65
C TRP A 50 -45.03 -37.54 -10.34
N CYS A 51 -44.44 -38.48 -11.06
CA CYS A 51 -45.14 -39.61 -11.64
C CYS A 51 -44.34 -40.90 -11.45
N ASP A 52 -45.04 -42.02 -11.41
CA ASP A 52 -44.42 -43.34 -11.54
C ASP A 52 -44.53 -43.80 -13.00
N VAL A 53 -43.38 -44.06 -13.62
CA VAL A 53 -43.28 -44.54 -14.99
C VAL A 53 -43.08 -46.06 -14.96
N PRO A 54 -44.00 -46.85 -15.55
CA PRO A 54 -43.89 -48.30 -15.56
C PRO A 54 -42.52 -48.78 -16.07
N GLY A 55 -41.89 -49.67 -15.29
CA GLY A 55 -40.57 -50.23 -15.61
C GLY A 55 -39.37 -49.29 -15.39
N ASN A 56 -39.61 -48.02 -15.02
CA ASN A 56 -38.54 -47.04 -14.77
C ASN A 56 -38.58 -46.43 -13.36
N GLY A 57 -39.72 -46.50 -12.66
CA GLY A 57 -39.88 -45.98 -11.31
C GLY A 57 -40.27 -44.50 -11.28
N ARG A 58 -39.91 -43.82 -10.18
CA ARG A 58 -40.39 -42.48 -9.85
C ARG A 58 -39.54 -41.37 -10.50
N PHE A 59 -40.23 -40.43 -11.15
CA PHE A 59 -39.67 -39.20 -11.69
C PHE A 59 -40.44 -37.98 -11.15
N GLU A 60 -39.76 -36.86 -10.96
CA GLU A 60 -40.30 -35.66 -10.35
C GLU A 60 -39.81 -34.37 -11.02
N LEU A 61 -40.60 -33.31 -10.89
CA LEU A 61 -40.30 -32.01 -11.47
C LEU A 61 -39.26 -31.30 -10.59
N VAL A 62 -38.04 -31.22 -11.10
CA VAL A 62 -36.90 -30.60 -10.41
C VAL A 62 -36.68 -29.14 -10.84
N GLU A 63 -37.21 -28.75 -11.99
CA GLU A 63 -37.16 -27.39 -12.54
C GLU A 63 -38.54 -26.89 -12.95
N LEU A 64 -38.81 -25.59 -12.80
CA LEU A 64 -40.11 -25.03 -13.17
C LEU A 64 -40.32 -25.07 -14.68
N TYR A 65 -41.42 -25.68 -15.11
CA TYR A 65 -41.78 -25.80 -16.52
C TYR A 65 -42.93 -24.88 -16.92
N ASN A 66 -42.79 -24.21 -18.07
CA ASN A 66 -43.85 -23.42 -18.69
C ASN A 66 -44.18 -23.96 -20.09
N PRO A 67 -45.47 -24.15 -20.44
CA PRO A 67 -45.85 -24.67 -21.74
C PRO A 67 -45.70 -23.64 -22.88
N THR A 68 -45.65 -24.15 -24.10
CA THR A 68 -45.63 -23.33 -25.31
C THR A 68 -47.06 -23.11 -25.83
N TYR A 69 -47.46 -21.85 -26.07
CA TYR A 69 -48.77 -21.55 -26.65
C TYR A 69 -48.82 -21.89 -28.14
N ASN A 70 -49.76 -22.75 -28.54
CA ASN A 70 -49.93 -23.18 -29.93
C ASN A 70 -50.97 -22.30 -30.64
N LYS A 71 -50.49 -21.43 -31.55
CA LYS A 71 -51.34 -20.50 -32.30
C LYS A 71 -52.32 -21.18 -33.27
N ALA A 72 -52.00 -22.38 -33.76
CA ALA A 72 -52.83 -23.09 -34.73
C ALA A 72 -54.03 -23.78 -34.06
N THR A 73 -53.84 -24.33 -32.86
CA THR A 73 -54.89 -25.05 -32.11
C THR A 73 -55.56 -24.17 -31.05
N GLY A 74 -54.94 -23.05 -30.66
CA GLY A 74 -55.37 -22.20 -29.56
C GLY A 74 -55.11 -22.81 -28.16
N GLY A 75 -54.43 -23.96 -28.09
CA GLY A 75 -54.08 -24.66 -26.86
C GLY A 75 -52.63 -24.44 -26.43
N TYR A 76 -52.14 -25.32 -25.57
CA TYR A 76 -50.81 -25.30 -24.98
C TYR A 76 -50.12 -26.65 -25.15
N ASP A 77 -48.92 -26.63 -25.73
CA ASP A 77 -48.08 -27.80 -25.96
C ASP A 77 -47.04 -27.94 -24.84
N TYR A 78 -46.89 -29.16 -24.36
CA TYR A 78 -45.98 -29.55 -23.28
C TYR A 78 -44.91 -30.50 -23.80
N GLU A 79 -43.67 -30.24 -23.41
CA GLU A 79 -42.53 -31.15 -23.42
C GLU A 79 -42.02 -31.21 -21.97
N LEU A 80 -42.85 -31.79 -21.10
CA LEU A 80 -42.62 -31.76 -19.66
C LEU A 80 -41.53 -32.77 -19.28
N GLU A 81 -40.42 -32.26 -18.74
CA GLU A 81 -39.32 -33.06 -18.24
C GLU A 81 -39.50 -33.34 -16.73
N LEU A 82 -39.50 -34.62 -16.35
CA LEU A 82 -39.51 -35.09 -14.97
C LEU A 82 -38.25 -35.92 -14.76
N GLU A 83 -37.47 -35.61 -13.73
CA GLU A 83 -36.15 -36.17 -13.51
C GLU A 83 -36.15 -37.23 -12.40
N ALA A 84 -35.13 -38.09 -12.38
CA ALA A 84 -35.01 -39.13 -11.37
C ALA A 84 -34.94 -38.54 -9.95
N TYR A 85 -35.37 -39.35 -8.99
CA TYR A 85 -35.55 -38.97 -7.58
C TYR A 85 -34.32 -38.36 -6.88
N TYR A 86 -33.11 -38.58 -7.41
CA TYR A 86 -31.86 -38.02 -6.88
C TYR A 86 -31.47 -36.69 -7.54
N CYS A 87 -31.97 -36.36 -8.73
CA CYS A 87 -31.60 -35.14 -9.46
C CYS A 87 -31.96 -33.87 -8.69
N LYS A 88 -33.00 -33.90 -7.83
CA LYS A 88 -33.34 -32.79 -6.93
C LYS A 88 -32.25 -32.38 -5.94
N TRP A 89 -31.23 -33.22 -5.72
CA TRP A 89 -30.10 -32.88 -4.85
C TRP A 89 -29.32 -31.67 -5.38
N ARG A 90 -29.37 -31.38 -6.69
CA ARG A 90 -28.77 -30.17 -7.28
C ARG A 90 -29.40 -28.87 -6.79
N ASN A 91 -30.62 -28.94 -6.25
CA ASN A 91 -31.31 -27.79 -5.65
C ASN A 91 -30.97 -27.62 -4.15
N LYS A 92 -29.98 -28.36 -3.64
CA LYS A 92 -29.58 -28.37 -2.23
C LYS A 92 -28.10 -28.03 -2.09
N ILE A 93 -27.82 -27.08 -1.22
CA ILE A 93 -26.46 -26.67 -0.86
C ILE A 93 -25.83 -27.76 0.00
N PHE A 94 -24.61 -28.17 -0.35
CA PHE A 94 -23.83 -29.15 0.39
C PHE A 94 -23.16 -28.51 1.62
N LYS A 95 -23.52 -28.97 2.82
CA LYS A 95 -23.09 -28.36 4.10
C LYS A 95 -22.19 -29.28 4.90
N TYR A 96 -21.23 -28.74 5.64
CA TYR A 96 -20.36 -29.55 6.50
C TYR A 96 -21.10 -30.13 7.72
N THR A 97 -21.94 -29.30 8.35
CA THR A 97 -22.74 -29.63 9.55
C THR A 97 -24.24 -29.49 9.27
N PRO A 98 -24.84 -30.42 8.50
CA PRO A 98 -26.22 -30.29 8.04
C PRO A 98 -27.27 -30.42 9.16
N GLU A 99 -26.95 -31.06 10.28
CA GLU A 99 -27.89 -31.33 11.39
C GLU A 99 -28.17 -30.12 12.28
N SER A 100 -27.24 -29.15 12.36
CA SER A 100 -27.23 -28.07 13.35
C SER A 100 -27.59 -26.69 12.78
N GLY A 101 -28.53 -26.64 11.83
CA GLY A 101 -29.12 -25.37 11.38
C GLY A 101 -28.28 -24.54 10.40
N GLY A 102 -27.31 -25.16 9.71
CA GLY A 102 -26.81 -24.69 8.42
C GLY A 102 -25.93 -23.44 8.39
N ARG A 103 -24.83 -23.43 9.15
CA ARG A 103 -23.90 -22.27 9.19
C ARG A 103 -22.73 -22.35 8.20
N GLU A 104 -22.39 -23.54 7.67
CA GLU A 104 -21.18 -23.76 6.87
C GLU A 104 -21.51 -24.29 5.47
N ALA A 105 -21.89 -23.38 4.57
CA ALA A 105 -22.09 -23.65 3.14
C ALA A 105 -20.81 -23.45 2.31
N SER A 106 -19.78 -22.88 2.92
CA SER A 106 -18.44 -22.72 2.37
C SER A 106 -17.44 -23.34 3.35
N TRP A 107 -16.79 -24.41 2.94
CA TRP A 107 -15.88 -25.18 3.79
C TRP A 107 -14.88 -25.95 2.94
N SER A 108 -13.71 -26.16 3.52
CA SER A 108 -12.63 -26.95 2.95
C SER A 108 -12.37 -28.13 3.85
N LEU A 109 -12.13 -29.29 3.26
CA LEU A 109 -11.80 -30.49 4.01
C LEU A 109 -10.72 -31.26 3.25
N THR A 110 -9.63 -31.54 3.96
CA THR A 110 -8.61 -32.48 3.51
C THR A 110 -8.89 -33.84 4.14
N ALA A 111 -9.51 -34.74 3.37
CA ALA A 111 -9.86 -36.08 3.84
C ALA A 111 -9.96 -37.09 2.69
N THR A 112 -10.13 -38.37 3.02
CA THR A 112 -10.38 -39.46 2.07
C THR A 112 -11.80 -39.40 1.51
N LEU A 113 -12.04 -40.05 0.37
CA LEU A 113 -13.33 -40.04 -0.33
C LEU A 113 -14.50 -40.51 0.56
N ASP A 114 -14.28 -41.54 1.39
CA ASP A 114 -15.29 -42.06 2.33
C ASP A 114 -15.74 -41.04 3.37
N VAL A 115 -14.83 -40.16 3.81
CA VAL A 115 -15.14 -39.09 4.76
C VAL A 115 -15.98 -38.01 4.07
N HIS A 116 -15.63 -37.61 2.85
CA HIS A 116 -16.45 -36.68 2.06
C HIS A 116 -17.86 -37.23 1.78
N LEU A 117 -17.97 -38.51 1.39
CA LEU A 117 -19.25 -39.18 1.19
C LEU A 117 -20.03 -39.39 2.51
N GLY A 118 -19.33 -39.52 3.63
CA GLY A 118 -19.94 -39.50 4.96
C GLY A 118 -20.66 -38.17 5.25
N VAL A 119 -20.05 -37.03 4.90
CA VAL A 119 -20.71 -35.72 4.98
C VAL A 119 -21.87 -35.64 3.99
N PHE A 120 -21.72 -36.23 2.80
CA PHE A 120 -22.77 -36.27 1.77
C PHE A 120 -24.04 -36.96 2.24
N VAL A 121 -23.93 -38.18 2.76
CA VAL A 121 -25.08 -38.94 3.25
C VAL A 121 -25.72 -38.28 4.48
N ARG A 122 -24.92 -37.63 5.34
CA ARG A 122 -25.45 -36.80 6.44
C ARG A 122 -26.34 -35.66 5.95
N ASN A 123 -26.01 -35.02 4.82
CA ASN A 123 -26.86 -34.00 4.20
C ASN A 123 -28.19 -34.60 3.73
N LEU A 124 -28.15 -35.74 3.02
CA LEU A 124 -29.38 -36.43 2.57
C LEU A 124 -30.28 -36.79 3.74
N LYS A 125 -29.69 -37.30 4.83
CA LYS A 125 -30.39 -37.64 6.06
C LYS A 125 -31.02 -36.43 6.73
N ALA A 126 -30.28 -35.32 6.87
CA ALA A 126 -30.80 -34.07 7.43
C ALA A 126 -31.92 -33.44 6.60
N LEU A 127 -31.91 -33.66 5.27
CA LEU A 127 -32.97 -33.24 4.35
C LEU A 127 -34.20 -34.15 4.37
N GLY A 128 -34.12 -35.31 5.06
CA GLY A 128 -35.18 -36.32 5.08
C GLY A 128 -35.36 -37.05 3.75
N TYR A 129 -34.32 -37.13 2.93
CA TYR A 129 -34.38 -37.82 1.64
C TYR A 129 -34.18 -39.32 1.80
N LEU A 130 -35.16 -40.06 1.29
CA LEU A 130 -35.24 -41.51 1.34
C LEU A 130 -35.58 -42.05 -0.04
N PHE A 131 -35.12 -43.27 -0.34
CA PHE A 131 -35.59 -44.06 -1.48
C PHE A 131 -36.37 -45.25 -0.96
N ASN A 132 -37.68 -45.35 -1.26
CA ASN A 132 -38.55 -46.42 -0.76
C ASN A 132 -38.39 -46.70 0.75
N GLU A 133 -38.43 -45.64 1.57
CA GLU A 133 -38.25 -45.68 3.03
C GLU A 133 -36.83 -46.05 3.52
N GLN A 134 -35.86 -46.22 2.62
CA GLN A 134 -34.46 -46.52 2.96
C GLN A 134 -33.60 -45.25 2.95
N GLU A 135 -32.68 -45.16 3.92
CA GLU A 135 -31.64 -44.12 3.94
C GLU A 135 -30.62 -44.38 2.82
N PHE A 136 -30.12 -43.30 2.23
CA PHE A 136 -29.06 -43.41 1.23
C PHE A 136 -27.74 -43.86 1.87
N ILE A 137 -27.00 -44.72 1.16
CA ILE A 137 -25.65 -45.16 1.52
C ILE A 137 -24.70 -44.97 0.33
N TYR A 138 -23.41 -45.18 0.54
CA TYR A 138 -22.42 -45.17 -0.54
C TYR A 138 -21.61 -46.46 -0.59
N SER A 139 -21.06 -46.77 -1.77
CA SER A 139 -20.12 -47.86 -2.00
C SER A 139 -18.95 -47.36 -2.85
N ILE A 140 -17.73 -47.57 -2.39
CA ILE A 140 -16.51 -47.20 -3.11
C ILE A 140 -15.85 -48.49 -3.60
N ASP A 141 -15.57 -48.55 -4.90
CA ASP A 141 -14.87 -49.66 -5.54
C ASP A 141 -13.42 -49.78 -5.03
N GLU A 142 -12.92 -51.01 -4.92
CA GLU A 142 -11.58 -51.29 -4.38
C GLU A 142 -10.43 -50.70 -5.24
N THR A 143 -10.71 -50.39 -6.51
CA THR A 143 -9.74 -49.78 -7.42
C THR A 143 -9.55 -48.28 -7.18
N VAL A 144 -10.41 -47.63 -6.39
CA VAL A 144 -10.30 -46.21 -6.07
C VAL A 144 -9.28 -45.99 -4.95
N VAL A 145 -8.22 -45.22 -5.25
CA VAL A 145 -7.11 -44.99 -4.31
C VAL A 145 -7.57 -44.21 -3.08
N GLN A 146 -7.43 -44.81 -1.90
CA GLN A 146 -7.77 -44.20 -0.61
C GLN A 146 -6.69 -43.21 -0.13
N SER A 147 -6.65 -42.03 -0.77
CA SER A 147 -5.77 -40.91 -0.41
C SER A 147 -6.58 -39.72 0.10
N ALA A 148 -6.03 -38.96 1.06
CA ALA A 148 -6.63 -37.72 1.52
C ALA A 148 -6.37 -36.60 0.51
N LYS A 149 -7.42 -35.92 0.06
CA LYS A 149 -7.33 -34.80 -0.88
C LYS A 149 -8.08 -33.61 -0.32
N LEU A 150 -7.54 -32.41 -0.55
CA LEU A 150 -8.22 -31.16 -0.20
C LEU A 150 -9.31 -30.89 -1.24
N LEU A 151 -10.56 -30.86 -0.81
CA LEU A 151 -11.66 -30.30 -1.59
C LEU A 151 -12.23 -29.08 -0.88
N THR A 152 -12.46 -28.02 -1.66
CA THR A 152 -13.09 -26.78 -1.20
C THR A 152 -14.45 -26.67 -1.85
N TYR A 153 -15.49 -26.64 -1.03
CA TYR A 153 -16.88 -26.44 -1.45
C TYR A 153 -17.29 -25.03 -1.09
N ASN A 154 -17.77 -24.25 -2.05
CA ASN A 154 -18.15 -22.85 -1.83
C ASN A 154 -19.54 -22.59 -2.40
N ASN A 155 -20.56 -22.69 -1.53
CA ASN A 155 -21.98 -22.71 -1.95
C ASN A 155 -22.25 -23.75 -3.05
N THR A 156 -21.50 -24.86 -3.04
CA THR A 156 -21.61 -25.94 -4.02
C THR A 156 -22.89 -26.73 -3.76
N ASP A 157 -23.64 -27.06 -4.82
CA ASP A 157 -24.78 -27.98 -4.70
C ASP A 157 -24.33 -29.44 -4.58
N MET A 158 -25.22 -30.32 -4.11
CA MET A 158 -24.88 -31.71 -3.84
C MET A 158 -24.49 -32.51 -5.10
N ILE A 159 -25.10 -32.29 -6.28
CA ILE A 159 -24.70 -33.04 -7.48
C ILE A 159 -23.33 -32.57 -7.97
N THR A 160 -23.07 -31.27 -7.96
CA THR A 160 -21.75 -30.73 -8.27
C THR A 160 -20.68 -31.23 -7.30
N ALA A 161 -21.01 -31.38 -6.01
CA ALA A 161 -20.09 -31.96 -5.03
C ALA A 161 -19.70 -33.42 -5.38
N LEU A 162 -20.65 -34.26 -5.85
CA LEU A 162 -20.33 -35.62 -6.32
C LEU A 162 -19.42 -35.59 -7.55
N ASN A 163 -19.65 -34.67 -8.49
CA ASN A 163 -18.77 -34.50 -9.65
C ASN A 163 -17.35 -34.11 -9.22
N MET A 164 -17.20 -33.16 -8.29
CA MET A 164 -15.89 -32.75 -7.76
C MET A 164 -15.17 -33.90 -7.04
N MET A 165 -15.90 -34.72 -6.28
CA MET A 165 -15.35 -35.93 -5.66
C MET A 165 -14.90 -36.94 -6.72
N ALA A 166 -15.73 -37.23 -7.72
CA ALA A 166 -15.39 -38.20 -8.76
C ALA A 166 -14.16 -37.76 -9.56
N GLU A 167 -14.06 -36.48 -9.90
CA GLU A 167 -12.91 -35.88 -10.56
C GLU A 167 -11.64 -35.95 -9.71
N ALA A 168 -11.72 -35.57 -8.43
CA ALA A 168 -10.56 -35.58 -7.54
C ALA A 168 -9.96 -36.98 -7.35
N TRP A 169 -10.77 -38.04 -7.34
CA TRP A 169 -10.29 -39.42 -7.19
C TRP A 169 -10.17 -40.20 -8.50
N ASP A 170 -10.29 -39.53 -9.65
CA ASP A 170 -10.29 -40.14 -10.98
C ASP A 170 -11.22 -41.38 -11.06
N CYS A 171 -12.45 -41.23 -10.60
CA CYS A 171 -13.50 -42.25 -10.68
C CYS A 171 -14.81 -41.69 -11.26
N GLU A 172 -15.81 -42.56 -11.43
CA GLU A 172 -17.17 -42.23 -11.86
C GLU A 172 -18.13 -42.38 -10.68
N TRP A 173 -19.29 -41.72 -10.74
CA TRP A 173 -20.38 -41.98 -9.81
C TRP A 173 -21.68 -42.30 -10.52
N TRP A 174 -22.48 -43.17 -9.93
CA TRP A 174 -23.84 -43.47 -10.37
C TRP A 174 -24.72 -43.83 -9.17
N VAL A 175 -26.03 -43.69 -9.34
CA VAL A 175 -27.01 -43.98 -8.29
C VAL A 175 -27.91 -45.11 -8.78
N GLU A 176 -28.01 -46.15 -7.96
CA GLU A 176 -28.96 -47.23 -8.11
C GLU A 176 -29.67 -47.44 -6.79
N ASP A 177 -31.00 -47.36 -6.82
CA ASP A 177 -31.85 -47.43 -5.63
C ASP A 177 -31.41 -46.44 -4.52
N HIS A 178 -31.01 -46.95 -3.37
CA HIS A 178 -30.54 -46.15 -2.22
C HIS A 178 -29.01 -46.06 -2.13
N VAL A 179 -28.26 -46.53 -3.14
CA VAL A 179 -26.79 -46.62 -3.09
C VAL A 179 -26.15 -45.67 -4.10
N ILE A 180 -25.20 -44.88 -3.62
CA ILE A 180 -24.33 -44.03 -4.44
C ILE A 180 -23.00 -44.76 -4.65
N TYR A 181 -22.73 -45.19 -5.87
CA TYR A 181 -21.51 -45.91 -6.22
C TYR A 181 -20.43 -44.95 -6.68
N PHE A 182 -19.19 -45.21 -6.29
CA PHE A 182 -17.98 -44.54 -6.77
C PHE A 182 -16.98 -45.58 -7.27
N GLY A 183 -16.55 -45.48 -8.53
CA GLY A 183 -15.66 -46.46 -9.16
C GLY A 183 -15.66 -46.35 -10.67
N ARG A 184 -15.31 -47.42 -11.37
CA ARG A 184 -15.53 -47.53 -12.82
C ARG A 184 -16.86 -48.24 -13.05
N CYS A 185 -17.82 -47.57 -13.68
CA CYS A 185 -19.13 -48.15 -13.96
C CYS A 185 -19.01 -49.13 -15.14
N GLU A 186 -18.61 -50.37 -14.86
CA GLU A 186 -18.43 -51.42 -15.87
C GLU A 186 -18.93 -52.77 -15.33
N LEU A 187 -19.91 -53.37 -16.01
CA LEU A 187 -20.70 -54.50 -15.53
C LEU A 187 -20.82 -55.62 -16.58
N GLY A 188 -20.88 -56.86 -16.09
CA GLY A 188 -21.29 -58.02 -16.87
C GLY A 188 -20.30 -58.52 -17.93
N THR A 189 -20.81 -59.38 -18.81
CA THR A 189 -20.09 -59.91 -19.98
C THR A 189 -20.41 -59.09 -21.23
N PRO A 190 -19.46 -58.87 -22.15
CA PRO A 190 -19.70 -58.09 -23.36
C PRO A 190 -20.84 -58.65 -24.22
N ILE A 191 -21.72 -57.78 -24.70
CA ILE A 191 -22.79 -58.08 -25.65
C ILE A 191 -22.41 -57.55 -27.03
N ASP A 192 -22.56 -58.35 -28.08
CA ASP A 192 -22.21 -57.93 -29.45
C ASP A 192 -23.26 -56.97 -30.02
N PHE A 193 -22.83 -55.78 -30.41
CA PHE A 193 -23.60 -54.76 -31.12
C PHE A 193 -23.05 -54.65 -32.54
N GLU A 194 -23.68 -55.36 -33.48
CA GLU A 194 -23.22 -55.51 -34.86
C GLU A 194 -24.12 -54.73 -35.82
N GLN A 195 -23.50 -53.82 -36.57
CA GLN A 195 -24.18 -53.00 -37.55
C GLN A 195 -24.75 -53.86 -38.69
N GLY A 196 -26.06 -53.71 -38.95
CA GLY A 196 -26.79 -54.50 -39.93
C GLY A 196 -27.33 -55.84 -39.40
N VAL A 197 -27.04 -56.21 -38.14
CA VAL A 197 -27.57 -57.43 -37.51
C VAL A 197 -28.57 -57.09 -36.39
N ASN A 198 -28.13 -56.37 -35.36
CA ASN A 198 -28.99 -55.90 -34.25
C ASN A 198 -28.93 -54.39 -34.04
N VAL A 199 -27.97 -53.71 -34.67
CA VAL A 199 -27.86 -52.25 -34.71
C VAL A 199 -28.16 -51.77 -36.14
N ASP A 200 -29.14 -50.90 -36.32
CA ASP A 200 -29.47 -50.31 -37.62
C ASP A 200 -28.41 -49.30 -38.05
N ASN A 201 -28.04 -48.40 -37.14
CA ASN A 201 -27.07 -47.35 -37.40
C ASN A 201 -26.12 -47.15 -36.23
N ILE A 202 -24.82 -47.06 -36.54
CA ILE A 202 -23.78 -46.61 -35.61
C ILE A 202 -23.32 -45.24 -36.13
N SER A 203 -23.48 -44.23 -35.29
CA SER A 203 -22.99 -42.88 -35.60
C SER A 203 -21.90 -42.50 -34.59
N PRO A 204 -20.70 -42.09 -35.01
CA PRO A 204 -19.71 -41.58 -34.09
C PRO A 204 -20.15 -40.18 -33.63
N SER A 205 -20.39 -40.03 -32.33
CA SER A 205 -20.55 -38.74 -31.67
C SER A 205 -19.32 -38.53 -30.79
N GLY A 206 -18.38 -37.70 -31.23
CA GLY A 206 -17.20 -37.49 -30.41
C GLY A 206 -16.27 -36.38 -30.84
N ASN A 207 -15.56 -35.94 -29.81
CA ASN A 207 -14.70 -34.79 -29.75
C ASN A 207 -13.27 -35.27 -30.07
N LYS A 208 -12.65 -34.75 -31.14
CA LYS A 208 -11.30 -35.17 -31.58
C LYS A 208 -10.17 -34.80 -30.59
N ASN A 209 -10.51 -34.25 -29.42
CA ASN A 209 -9.57 -33.58 -28.53
C ASN A 209 -8.75 -34.51 -27.63
N VAL A 210 -8.93 -35.85 -27.63
CA VAL A 210 -8.15 -36.76 -26.74
C VAL A 210 -7.35 -37.85 -27.48
N TYR A 211 -7.69 -38.19 -28.73
CA TYR A 211 -6.98 -39.23 -29.48
C TYR A 211 -5.53 -38.83 -29.78
N ALA A 212 -4.57 -39.69 -29.44
CA ALA A 212 -3.15 -39.50 -29.75
C ALA A 212 -2.45 -40.87 -29.87
N THR A 213 -1.64 -41.00 -30.91
CA THR A 213 -0.84 -42.21 -31.20
C THR A 213 0.66 -42.00 -31.02
N ARG A 214 1.11 -40.76 -30.77
CA ARG A 214 2.48 -40.39 -30.38
C ARG A 214 2.46 -39.34 -29.28
N ILE A 215 3.17 -39.60 -28.17
CA ILE A 215 3.25 -38.68 -27.03
C ILE A 215 4.69 -38.17 -26.85
N TYR A 216 4.84 -36.85 -26.83
CA TYR A 216 6.00 -36.16 -26.29
C TYR A 216 5.73 -35.84 -24.82
N ALA A 217 6.43 -36.51 -23.92
CA ALA A 217 6.19 -36.37 -22.48
C ALA A 217 7.28 -35.55 -21.78
N PHE A 218 6.85 -34.69 -20.86
CA PHE A 218 7.71 -33.96 -19.94
C PHE A 218 7.23 -34.16 -18.51
N GLY A 219 8.13 -34.23 -17.54
CA GLY A 219 7.79 -34.14 -16.13
C GLY A 219 7.84 -32.69 -15.62
N SER A 220 7.81 -32.55 -14.30
CA SER A 220 7.88 -31.26 -13.64
C SER A 220 9.28 -30.63 -13.66
N THR A 221 9.33 -29.36 -13.28
CA THR A 221 10.56 -28.60 -13.03
C THR A 221 11.11 -28.84 -11.62
N ARG A 222 10.37 -29.52 -10.74
CA ARG A 222 10.75 -29.75 -9.34
C ARG A 222 12.04 -30.56 -9.26
N ASN A 223 12.95 -30.11 -8.41
CA ASN A 223 14.27 -30.69 -8.18
C ASN A 223 15.22 -30.76 -9.39
N ILE A 224 14.90 -30.04 -10.47
CA ILE A 224 15.69 -30.00 -11.70
C ILE A 224 16.45 -28.67 -11.77
N PRO A 225 17.80 -28.67 -11.82
CA PRO A 225 18.57 -27.46 -12.08
C PRO A 225 18.44 -27.02 -13.54
N VAL A 226 18.71 -25.74 -13.80
CA VAL A 226 18.54 -25.08 -15.11
C VAL A 226 19.28 -25.80 -16.27
N ASN A 227 20.34 -26.58 -15.99
CA ASN A 227 21.14 -27.26 -17.02
C ASN A 227 21.33 -28.77 -16.77
N TYR A 228 20.31 -29.47 -16.29
CA TYR A 228 20.46 -30.90 -15.95
C TYR A 228 20.65 -31.83 -17.17
N ARG A 229 20.24 -31.42 -18.39
CA ARG A 229 20.57 -32.07 -19.67
C ARG A 229 21.48 -31.15 -20.51
N PRO A 230 22.49 -31.70 -21.20
CA PRO A 230 23.35 -30.89 -22.07
C PRO A 230 22.53 -30.28 -23.22
N THR A 231 22.72 -28.98 -23.44
CA THR A 231 22.13 -28.22 -24.52
C THR A 231 22.74 -28.63 -25.86
N ASP A 232 22.19 -29.67 -26.49
CA ASP A 232 22.45 -29.92 -27.91
C ASP A 232 21.77 -28.82 -28.74
N GLU A 233 22.56 -28.08 -29.54
CA GLU A 233 22.14 -26.90 -30.31
C GLU A 233 20.95 -27.15 -31.27
N SER A 234 20.58 -28.41 -31.52
CA SER A 234 19.43 -28.78 -32.36
C SER A 234 18.07 -28.75 -31.65
N ILE A 235 18.05 -28.60 -30.33
CA ILE A 235 16.82 -28.59 -29.50
C ILE A 235 16.51 -27.17 -28.99
N VAL A 236 17.49 -26.25 -29.07
CA VAL A 236 17.38 -24.88 -28.58
C VAL A 236 17.05 -23.93 -29.73
N VAL A 237 15.76 -23.63 -29.90
CA VAL A 237 15.32 -22.49 -30.73
C VAL A 237 14.74 -21.45 -29.76
N ASN A 238 15.32 -20.25 -29.75
CA ASN A 238 14.91 -19.07 -28.96
C ASN A 238 15.17 -19.09 -27.44
N GLY A 239 16.27 -19.69 -26.96
CA GLY A 239 16.75 -19.43 -25.59
C GLY A 239 15.83 -19.88 -24.45
N ILE A 240 14.85 -20.75 -24.73
CA ILE A 240 14.02 -21.40 -23.72
C ILE A 240 14.82 -22.58 -23.17
N VAL A 241 15.43 -22.38 -22.01
CA VAL A 241 16.09 -23.45 -21.26
C VAL A 241 15.02 -24.41 -20.75
N GLN A 242 15.04 -25.68 -21.19
CA GLN A 242 14.12 -26.71 -20.72
C GLN A 242 14.45 -27.10 -19.26
N LYS A 243 13.97 -26.32 -18.27
CA LYS A 243 14.04 -26.66 -16.83
C LYS A 243 13.06 -27.80 -16.45
N ARG A 244 12.79 -28.77 -17.32
CA ARG A 244 11.79 -29.84 -17.10
C ARG A 244 12.38 -31.22 -17.28
N LEU A 245 11.95 -32.18 -16.47
CA LEU A 245 12.30 -33.58 -16.64
C LEU A 245 11.86 -34.09 -18.03
N MET A 246 12.73 -34.84 -18.70
CA MET A 246 12.56 -35.38 -20.05
C MET A 246 12.51 -36.90 -20.01
N LEU A 247 11.94 -37.51 -21.05
CA LEU A 247 12.03 -38.96 -21.27
C LEU A 247 13.50 -39.43 -21.29
N PRO A 248 13.78 -40.71 -20.95
CA PRO A 248 15.14 -41.25 -20.89
C PRO A 248 15.97 -40.93 -22.14
N ALA A 249 17.26 -40.69 -21.96
CA ALA A 249 18.15 -40.34 -23.07
C ALA A 249 18.06 -41.37 -24.21
N GLY A 250 17.80 -40.91 -25.44
CA GLY A 250 17.55 -41.77 -26.61
C GLY A 250 16.08 -42.05 -26.92
N THR A 251 15.14 -41.66 -26.07
CA THR A 251 13.70 -41.84 -26.26
C THR A 251 13.00 -40.48 -26.41
N PRO A 252 12.87 -39.93 -27.63
CA PRO A 252 12.29 -38.60 -27.83
C PRO A 252 10.77 -38.54 -27.67
N TYR A 253 10.08 -39.67 -27.85
CA TYR A 253 8.63 -39.82 -27.76
C TYR A 253 8.27 -41.29 -27.53
N VAL A 254 7.01 -41.55 -27.17
CA VAL A 254 6.42 -42.89 -27.08
C VAL A 254 5.35 -43.03 -28.16
N ASP A 255 5.36 -44.13 -28.90
CA ASP A 255 4.37 -44.47 -29.93
C ASP A 255 3.39 -45.54 -29.44
N ALA A 256 2.12 -45.42 -29.83
CA ALA A 256 1.07 -46.37 -29.48
C ALA A 256 1.28 -47.73 -30.14
N TYR A 257 1.93 -47.76 -31.31
CA TYR A 257 2.22 -48.94 -32.11
C TYR A 257 3.70 -48.99 -32.51
N PRO A 258 4.35 -50.16 -32.49
CA PRO A 258 5.72 -50.30 -32.97
C PRO A 258 5.86 -49.91 -34.45
N ASN A 259 6.95 -49.21 -34.80
CA ASN A 259 7.31 -48.82 -36.18
C ASN A 259 6.26 -47.95 -36.91
N MET A 260 5.52 -47.11 -36.18
CA MET A 260 4.54 -46.20 -36.78
C MET A 260 5.24 -45.13 -37.66
N PRO A 261 4.83 -44.94 -38.93
CA PRO A 261 5.37 -43.87 -39.76
C PRO A 261 4.92 -42.50 -39.23
N THR A 262 5.73 -41.46 -39.46
CA THR A 262 5.45 -40.09 -38.99
C THR A 262 4.09 -39.57 -39.43
N GLU A 263 3.66 -39.91 -40.64
CA GLU A 263 2.40 -39.49 -41.25
C GLU A 263 1.16 -40.16 -40.63
N ALA A 264 1.34 -41.30 -39.94
CA ALA A 264 0.28 -41.97 -39.19
C ALA A 264 0.24 -41.52 -37.71
N ALA A 265 1.19 -40.70 -37.27
CA ALA A 265 1.26 -40.22 -35.90
C ALA A 265 0.28 -39.07 -35.68
N VAL A 266 -0.65 -39.26 -34.74
CA VAL A 266 -1.41 -38.16 -34.13
C VAL A 266 -0.63 -37.74 -32.90
N GLU A 267 0.15 -36.69 -33.06
CA GLU A 267 1.11 -36.22 -32.06
C GLU A 267 0.45 -35.38 -30.97
N ARG A 268 0.88 -35.58 -29.73
CA ARG A 268 0.48 -34.75 -28.59
C ARG A 268 1.65 -34.53 -27.65
N VAL A 269 1.67 -33.36 -27.02
CA VAL A 269 2.60 -33.03 -25.94
C VAL A 269 1.84 -33.14 -24.61
N VAL A 270 2.41 -33.86 -23.65
CA VAL A 270 1.81 -34.10 -22.34
C VAL A 270 2.83 -33.78 -21.25
N VAL A 271 2.36 -33.14 -20.18
CA VAL A 271 3.18 -32.81 -19.01
C VAL A 271 2.62 -33.53 -17.80
N PHE A 272 3.46 -34.28 -17.10
CA PHE A 272 3.12 -34.96 -15.85
C PHE A 272 3.81 -34.24 -14.69
N ASP A 273 3.15 -33.21 -14.14
CA ASP A 273 3.77 -32.36 -13.12
C ASP A 273 4.01 -33.09 -11.77
N ASP A 274 3.39 -34.25 -11.57
CA ASP A 274 3.63 -35.12 -10.42
C ASP A 274 4.81 -36.08 -10.60
N VAL A 275 5.42 -36.13 -11.80
CA VAL A 275 6.65 -36.88 -12.09
C VAL A 275 7.85 -35.95 -12.05
N TYR A 276 8.70 -36.14 -11.06
CA TYR A 276 9.93 -35.39 -10.87
C TYR A 276 10.93 -36.20 -10.05
N PRO A 277 12.23 -35.87 -10.07
CA PRO A 277 13.23 -36.49 -9.20
C PRO A 277 12.85 -36.28 -7.74
N ARG A 278 12.50 -37.35 -7.03
CA ARG A 278 12.01 -37.28 -5.65
C ARG A 278 12.72 -38.26 -4.74
N THR A 279 13.02 -37.81 -3.53
CA THR A 279 13.64 -38.66 -2.50
C THR A 279 12.61 -39.62 -1.91
N ASN A 280 13.08 -40.79 -1.49
CA ASN A 280 12.32 -41.67 -0.60
C ASN A 280 12.75 -41.43 0.85
N GLY A 281 12.45 -40.23 1.36
CA GLY A 281 12.83 -39.78 2.70
C GLY A 281 12.17 -40.63 3.79
N ASN A 282 12.88 -40.77 4.91
CA ASN A 282 12.41 -41.50 6.08
C ASN A 282 12.59 -40.68 7.35
N VAL A 283 11.50 -40.45 8.07
CA VAL A 283 11.55 -39.82 9.39
C VAL A 283 12.10 -40.82 10.41
N ASP A 284 13.33 -40.64 10.87
CA ASP A 284 13.94 -41.54 11.85
C ASP A 284 13.52 -41.23 13.28
N SER A 285 13.41 -39.94 13.59
CA SER A 285 12.99 -39.45 14.91
C SER A 285 12.34 -38.08 14.80
N VAL A 286 11.39 -37.81 15.70
CA VAL A 286 10.69 -36.53 15.81
C VAL A 286 10.92 -35.97 17.20
N SER A 287 11.17 -34.67 17.29
CA SER A 287 11.32 -33.91 18.52
C SER A 287 10.46 -32.65 18.44
N THR A 288 9.99 -32.17 19.59
CA THR A 288 9.17 -30.94 19.65
C THR A 288 9.78 -29.96 20.63
N TYR A 289 9.53 -28.67 20.38
CA TYR A 289 9.76 -27.61 21.35
C TYR A 289 8.59 -26.63 21.28
N THR A 290 8.46 -25.81 22.32
CA THR A 290 7.46 -24.74 22.35
C THR A 290 8.14 -23.40 22.27
N ASP A 291 7.54 -22.46 21.54
CA ASP A 291 8.00 -21.08 21.45
C ASP A 291 6.81 -20.12 21.49
N THR A 292 7.08 -18.87 21.83
CA THR A 292 6.05 -17.82 21.86
C THR A 292 6.01 -17.13 20.51
N VAL A 293 4.92 -17.32 19.78
CA VAL A 293 4.66 -16.66 18.50
C VAL A 293 3.75 -15.47 18.74
N THR A 294 4.13 -14.32 18.19
CA THR A 294 3.27 -13.12 18.19
C THR A 294 2.52 -13.11 16.88
N ASN A 295 1.19 -13.19 16.94
CA ASN A 295 0.34 -13.09 15.76
C ASN A 295 0.28 -11.63 15.27
N ASP A 296 -0.20 -11.43 14.04
CA ASP A 296 -0.31 -10.10 13.41
C ASP A 296 -1.13 -9.08 14.22
N ASP A 297 -2.01 -9.55 15.10
CA ASP A 297 -2.82 -8.73 16.02
C ASP A 297 -2.09 -8.36 17.34
N GLY A 298 -0.84 -8.77 17.51
CA GLY A 298 -0.02 -8.51 18.71
C GLY A 298 -0.28 -9.45 19.90
N GLU A 299 -1.17 -10.44 19.76
CA GLU A 299 -1.37 -11.50 20.75
C GLU A 299 -0.25 -12.54 20.68
N THR A 300 0.30 -12.90 21.84
CA THR A 300 1.35 -13.92 21.97
C THR A 300 0.74 -15.27 22.35
N ASN A 301 0.94 -16.29 21.53
CA ASN A 301 0.51 -17.66 21.79
C ASN A 301 1.72 -18.60 21.91
N THR A 302 1.67 -19.54 22.86
CA THR A 302 2.66 -20.62 22.95
C THR A 302 2.31 -21.68 21.91
N GLU A 303 3.18 -21.88 20.93
CA GLU A 303 2.99 -22.85 19.85
C GLU A 303 3.98 -24.00 19.96
N THR A 304 3.61 -25.18 19.44
CA THR A 304 4.46 -26.37 19.38
C THR A 304 5.01 -26.54 17.98
N PHE A 305 6.33 -26.67 17.87
CA PHE A 305 7.04 -26.86 16.60
C PHE A 305 7.58 -28.28 16.51
N TYR A 306 7.59 -28.83 15.30
CA TYR A 306 7.96 -30.21 15.03
C TYR A 306 9.24 -30.28 14.21
N ARG A 307 10.24 -30.98 14.76
CA ARG A 307 11.53 -31.22 14.11
C ARG A 307 11.77 -32.69 13.92
N PHE A 308 12.41 -33.08 12.83
CA PHE A 308 12.77 -34.47 12.57
C PHE A 308 14.19 -34.63 12.02
N LYS A 309 14.70 -35.85 12.13
CA LYS A 309 15.97 -36.28 11.52
C LYS A 309 15.73 -37.38 10.49
N ASP A 310 16.55 -37.37 9.44
CA ASP A 310 16.61 -38.40 8.41
C ASP A 310 18.08 -38.73 8.14
N SER A 311 18.47 -39.97 8.43
CA SER A 311 19.83 -40.48 8.25
C SER A 311 20.09 -40.99 6.84
N SER A 312 19.04 -41.26 6.04
CA SER A 312 19.11 -41.79 4.68
C SER A 312 19.62 -40.77 3.66
N ILE A 313 19.51 -39.48 3.98
CA ILE A 313 20.03 -38.38 3.17
C ILE A 313 21.07 -37.58 3.97
N LYS A 314 22.14 -37.14 3.28
CA LYS A 314 23.08 -36.14 3.80
C LYS A 314 22.92 -34.88 2.97
N PHE A 315 22.40 -33.83 3.59
CA PHE A 315 21.98 -32.61 2.91
C PHE A 315 22.86 -31.42 3.30
N SER A 316 22.91 -30.43 2.40
CA SER A 316 23.59 -29.15 2.60
C SER A 316 22.69 -28.01 2.12
N LYS A 317 22.76 -26.86 2.77
CA LYS A 317 22.03 -25.67 2.36
C LYS A 317 22.41 -25.22 0.93
N ASP A 318 23.62 -25.53 0.48
CA ASP A 318 24.10 -25.26 -0.89
C ASP A 318 23.42 -26.12 -1.96
N TYR A 319 22.61 -27.12 -1.57
CA TYR A 319 21.84 -27.94 -2.51
C TYR A 319 20.47 -27.33 -2.84
N ILE A 320 20.03 -26.31 -2.09
CA ILE A 320 18.75 -25.63 -2.33
C ILE A 320 18.86 -24.89 -3.67
N LEU A 321 17.82 -25.00 -4.50
CA LEU A 321 17.79 -24.30 -5.79
C LEU A 321 17.64 -22.79 -5.56
N GLU A 322 18.28 -21.99 -6.41
CA GLU A 322 18.26 -20.53 -6.28
C GLU A 322 16.83 -19.97 -6.41
N ASN A 323 16.42 -19.16 -5.44
CA ASN A 323 15.07 -18.59 -5.31
C ASN A 323 13.93 -19.61 -5.08
N GLU A 324 14.25 -20.83 -4.61
CA GLU A 324 13.25 -21.83 -4.22
C GLU A 324 13.30 -22.04 -2.69
N GLU A 325 12.15 -22.36 -2.10
CA GLU A 325 12.04 -22.81 -0.71
C GLU A 325 12.05 -24.34 -0.66
N LEU A 326 12.52 -24.90 0.45
CA LEU A 326 12.48 -26.34 0.66
C LEU A 326 11.11 -26.75 1.15
N HIS A 327 10.60 -27.84 0.60
CA HIS A 327 9.32 -28.40 0.97
C HIS A 327 9.38 -29.91 1.10
N ILE A 328 8.49 -30.46 1.93
CA ILE A 328 8.27 -31.90 2.04
C ILE A 328 6.80 -32.23 1.79
N ILE A 329 6.57 -33.34 1.08
CA ILE A 329 5.26 -33.95 0.95
C ILE A 329 5.31 -35.29 1.66
N PHE A 330 4.57 -35.45 2.75
CA PHE A 330 4.47 -36.74 3.45
C PHE A 330 3.78 -37.77 2.55
N GLN A 331 4.36 -38.97 2.45
CA GLN A 331 3.87 -40.10 1.64
C GLN A 331 3.23 -41.20 2.50
N SER A 332 3.24 -41.03 3.83
CA SER A 332 2.58 -41.93 4.77
C SER A 332 2.31 -41.22 6.10
N GLY A 333 1.76 -41.96 7.06
CA GLY A 333 1.42 -41.42 8.37
C GLY A 333 0.17 -40.56 8.34
N SER A 334 -0.06 -39.82 9.42
CA SER A 334 -1.23 -38.94 9.54
C SER A 334 -1.19 -37.72 8.63
N LEU A 335 0.00 -37.35 8.12
CA LEU A 335 0.19 -36.22 7.21
C LEU A 335 0.23 -36.64 5.74
N ASN A 336 -0.07 -37.90 5.40
CA ASN A 336 0.04 -38.41 4.03
C ASN A 336 -0.70 -37.53 3.01
N GLY A 337 0.01 -37.08 1.98
CA GLY A 337 -0.47 -36.19 0.93
C GLY A 337 -0.33 -34.70 1.22
N LEU A 338 0.08 -34.30 2.43
CA LEU A 338 0.22 -32.89 2.82
C LEU A 338 1.63 -32.36 2.54
N ASP A 339 1.67 -31.15 2.03
CA ASP A 339 2.85 -30.36 1.68
C ASP A 339 3.16 -29.32 2.77
N PHE A 340 4.41 -29.27 3.20
CA PHE A 340 4.88 -28.29 4.17
C PHE A 340 6.21 -27.70 3.71
N GLY A 341 6.38 -26.39 3.91
CA GLY A 341 7.70 -25.80 3.94
C GLY A 341 8.56 -26.48 5.02
N VAL A 342 9.85 -26.63 4.78
CA VAL A 342 10.77 -27.21 5.74
C VAL A 342 12.03 -26.35 5.86
N MET A 343 12.46 -26.10 7.10
CA MET A 343 13.73 -25.44 7.37
C MET A 343 14.81 -26.49 7.65
N PHE A 344 15.85 -26.52 6.81
CA PHE A 344 17.04 -27.33 7.06
C PHE A 344 18.01 -26.61 8.00
N ASN A 345 18.57 -27.34 8.95
CA ASN A 345 19.52 -26.85 9.95
C ASN A 345 19.00 -25.59 10.70
N PRO A 346 17.82 -25.67 11.35
CA PRO A 346 17.18 -24.52 12.00
C PRO A 346 18.01 -23.92 13.14
N LEU A 347 18.99 -24.68 13.68
CA LEU A 347 19.88 -24.23 14.75
C LEU A 347 21.09 -23.44 14.25
N GLY A 348 21.32 -23.36 12.94
CA GLY A 348 22.44 -22.62 12.35
C GLY A 348 23.83 -23.15 12.72
N VAL A 349 23.94 -24.43 13.08
CA VAL A 349 25.23 -25.05 13.44
C VAL A 349 26.02 -25.42 12.18
N SER A 350 27.36 -25.52 12.26
CA SER A 350 28.19 -25.88 11.10
C SER A 350 27.78 -27.25 10.51
N GLU A 351 27.57 -27.33 9.19
CA GLU A 351 27.18 -28.57 8.50
C GLU A 351 28.26 -29.66 8.52
N LYS A 352 29.52 -29.23 8.65
CA LYS A 352 30.69 -30.08 8.73
C LYS A 352 31.38 -29.93 10.08
N LEU A 353 31.85 -31.05 10.61
CA LEU A 353 32.77 -31.07 11.74
C LEU A 353 34.18 -30.67 11.28
N PRO A 354 35.10 -30.29 12.21
CA PRO A 354 36.47 -29.90 11.85
C PRO A 354 37.26 -30.95 11.07
N ASP A 355 36.85 -32.22 11.12
CA ASP A 355 37.44 -33.34 10.39
C ASP A 355 36.84 -33.55 8.97
N GLY A 356 35.90 -32.70 8.56
CA GLY A 356 35.22 -32.77 7.26
C GLY A 356 34.04 -33.75 7.18
N SER A 357 33.75 -34.48 8.27
CA SER A 357 32.57 -35.35 8.36
C SER A 357 31.28 -34.54 8.55
N TRP A 358 30.12 -35.13 8.24
CA TRP A 358 28.83 -34.47 8.40
C TRP A 358 28.47 -34.32 9.87
N ASN A 359 28.09 -33.10 10.28
CA ASN A 359 27.61 -32.84 11.63
C ASN A 359 26.18 -33.37 11.83
N PRO A 360 25.94 -34.36 12.72
CA PRO A 360 24.61 -34.91 12.97
C PRO A 360 23.59 -33.91 13.55
N ASP A 361 24.06 -32.81 14.15
CA ASP A 361 23.19 -31.77 14.71
C ASP A 361 22.73 -30.77 13.64
N ALA A 362 23.48 -30.64 12.54
CA ALA A 362 23.08 -29.85 11.38
C ALA A 362 22.07 -30.58 10.49
N GLN A 363 22.03 -31.92 10.54
CA GLN A 363 21.09 -32.76 9.79
C GLN A 363 19.73 -32.84 10.50
N LEU A 364 19.13 -31.68 10.73
CA LEU A 364 17.87 -31.50 11.45
C LEU A 364 16.92 -30.67 10.58
N TRP A 365 15.67 -31.09 10.53
CA TRP A 365 14.63 -30.48 9.69
C TRP A 365 13.50 -30.01 10.57
N GLU A 366 13.01 -28.79 10.37
CA GLU A 366 11.83 -28.25 11.04
C GLU A 366 10.69 -28.11 10.05
N VAL A 367 9.55 -28.73 10.35
CA VAL A 367 8.33 -28.58 9.55
C VAL A 367 7.74 -27.21 9.85
N VAL A 368 7.61 -26.37 8.83
CA VAL A 368 7.02 -25.04 8.96
C VAL A 368 5.50 -25.21 9.03
N ALA A 369 4.91 -24.77 10.13
CA ALA A 369 3.47 -24.84 10.31
C ALA A 369 2.76 -23.83 9.38
N ASN A 370 1.68 -24.27 8.71
CA ASN A 370 0.86 -23.43 7.84
C ASN A 370 -0.63 -23.64 8.13
N GLU A 371 -1.48 -22.76 7.61
CA GLU A 371 -2.95 -22.85 7.71
C GLU A 371 -3.61 -23.26 6.39
N ASP A 372 -2.80 -23.69 5.41
CA ASP A 372 -3.22 -23.98 4.02
C ASP A 372 -4.32 -25.06 3.94
N TYR A 373 -4.44 -25.89 4.98
CA TYR A 373 -5.36 -27.02 5.05
C TYR A 373 -6.63 -26.72 5.86
N GLY A 374 -7.01 -25.44 5.97
CA GLY A 374 -8.18 -24.99 6.73
C GLY A 374 -8.04 -25.10 8.24
N ARG A 375 -6.84 -25.46 8.72
CA ARG A 375 -6.40 -25.44 10.11
C ARG A 375 -4.88 -25.39 10.15
N LYS A 376 -4.33 -24.90 11.26
CA LYS A 376 -2.88 -24.89 11.48
C LYS A 376 -2.33 -26.31 11.65
N LEU A 377 -1.44 -26.72 10.75
CA LEU A 377 -0.78 -28.02 10.76
C LEU A 377 0.74 -27.86 10.64
N PRO A 378 1.57 -28.76 11.19
CA PRO A 378 1.17 -29.91 12.03
C PRO A 378 0.65 -29.52 13.41
N ASP A 379 -0.19 -30.35 14.03
CA ASP A 379 -0.76 -30.14 15.38
C ASP A 379 -0.77 -31.40 16.24
N THR A 380 -1.48 -31.40 17.37
CA THR A 380 -1.53 -32.54 18.32
C THR A 380 -2.21 -33.80 17.79
N VAL A 381 -2.91 -33.74 16.66
CA VAL A 381 -3.62 -34.86 16.03
C VAL A 381 -2.92 -35.30 14.74
N LEU A 382 -2.61 -34.35 13.87
CA LEU A 382 -1.94 -34.59 12.58
C LEU A 382 -0.51 -34.05 12.70
N MET A 383 0.43 -34.94 12.99
CA MET A 383 1.85 -34.63 13.21
C MET A 383 2.78 -35.64 12.54
N PRO A 384 4.03 -35.28 12.24
CA PRO A 384 5.02 -36.26 11.82
C PRO A 384 5.36 -37.24 12.93
N LYS A 385 5.62 -38.50 12.57
CA LYS A 385 6.05 -39.56 13.48
C LYS A 385 7.25 -40.32 12.90
N ALA A 386 8.02 -40.96 13.79
CA ALA A 386 9.08 -41.87 13.39
C ALA A 386 8.51 -43.02 12.54
N GLY A 387 9.12 -43.26 11.38
CA GLY A 387 8.67 -44.21 10.37
C GLY A 387 7.86 -43.60 9.22
N ASP A 388 7.42 -42.34 9.34
CA ASP A 388 6.71 -41.66 8.24
C ASP A 388 7.66 -41.46 7.04
N LYS A 389 7.10 -41.61 5.85
CA LYS A 389 7.79 -41.40 4.58
C LYS A 389 7.48 -40.02 4.06
N TYR A 390 8.44 -39.39 3.38
CA TYR A 390 8.25 -38.09 2.76
C TYR A 390 9.08 -37.95 1.49
N VAL A 391 8.65 -37.03 0.63
CA VAL A 391 9.37 -36.57 -0.56
C VAL A 391 9.87 -35.16 -0.29
N LEU A 392 11.16 -34.90 -0.49
CA LEU A 392 11.76 -33.56 -0.41
C LEU A 392 11.80 -32.91 -1.79
N TYR A 393 11.37 -31.65 -1.89
CA TYR A 393 11.54 -30.85 -3.10
C TYR A 393 11.99 -29.40 -2.82
N GLY A 394 12.42 -28.69 -3.88
CA GLY A 394 13.05 -27.36 -3.81
C GLY A 394 14.57 -27.38 -3.86
N TRP A 395 15.19 -28.49 -4.28
CA TRP A 395 16.64 -28.70 -4.21
C TRP A 395 17.20 -29.39 -5.45
N ASP A 396 18.49 -29.22 -5.72
CA ASP A 396 19.15 -29.75 -6.91
C ASP A 396 19.46 -31.25 -6.74
N ALA A 397 18.61 -32.10 -7.35
CA ALA A 397 18.75 -33.56 -7.29
C ALA A 397 20.08 -34.08 -7.87
N THR A 398 20.80 -33.29 -8.68
CA THR A 398 22.09 -33.69 -9.25
C THR A 398 23.23 -33.65 -8.22
N LYS A 399 23.05 -32.91 -7.11
CA LYS A 399 24.07 -32.78 -6.04
C LYS A 399 24.28 -34.08 -5.26
N ILE A 400 23.32 -35.00 -5.29
CA ILE A 400 23.43 -36.30 -4.63
C ILE A 400 23.23 -37.42 -5.66
N ALA A 401 24.16 -37.49 -6.62
CA ALA A 401 24.14 -38.47 -7.71
C ALA A 401 24.01 -39.93 -7.23
N SER A 402 24.50 -40.26 -6.02
CA SER A 402 24.40 -41.60 -5.43
C SER A 402 22.96 -42.08 -5.21
N LEU A 403 21.97 -41.19 -5.21
CA LEU A 403 20.56 -41.55 -5.06
C LEU A 403 19.89 -41.95 -6.39
N GLY A 404 20.50 -41.68 -7.55
CA GLY A 404 19.94 -42.08 -8.85
C GLY A 404 18.55 -41.50 -9.17
N LEU A 405 18.20 -40.35 -8.58
CA LEU A 405 16.84 -39.80 -8.61
C LEU A 405 16.40 -39.34 -10.00
N ILE A 406 17.33 -38.78 -10.79
CA ILE A 406 17.06 -38.33 -12.16
C ILE A 406 16.65 -39.54 -13.00
N ASP A 407 17.51 -40.55 -13.11
CA ASP A 407 17.25 -41.75 -13.91
C ASP A 407 15.96 -42.45 -13.49
N THR A 408 15.69 -42.55 -12.19
CA THR A 408 14.46 -43.14 -11.65
C THR A 408 13.23 -42.37 -12.10
N ALA A 409 13.26 -41.03 -12.04
CA ALA A 409 12.16 -40.19 -12.47
C ALA A 409 11.98 -40.20 -14.00
N GLU A 410 13.06 -40.28 -14.79
CA GLU A 410 12.97 -40.43 -16.25
C GLU A 410 12.30 -41.76 -16.63
N GLN A 411 12.59 -42.85 -15.90
CA GLN A 411 11.90 -44.13 -16.10
C GLN A 411 10.44 -44.09 -15.67
N GLU A 412 10.12 -43.45 -14.53
CA GLU A 412 8.73 -43.23 -14.10
C GLU A 412 7.95 -42.43 -15.16
N LEU A 413 8.57 -41.39 -15.74
CA LEU A 413 7.97 -40.60 -16.81
C LEU A 413 7.68 -41.48 -18.03
N LEU A 414 8.60 -42.37 -18.41
CA LEU A 414 8.39 -43.32 -19.50
C LEU A 414 7.25 -44.30 -19.20
N GLU A 415 7.19 -44.86 -17.99
CA GLU A 415 6.12 -45.76 -17.55
C GLU A 415 4.75 -45.06 -17.60
N LYS A 416 4.60 -43.88 -16.98
CA LYS A 416 3.36 -43.09 -17.05
C LYS A 416 2.99 -42.70 -18.48
N THR A 417 3.96 -42.40 -19.32
CA THR A 417 3.70 -42.10 -20.74
C THR A 417 3.15 -43.32 -21.47
N ASN A 418 3.68 -44.53 -21.19
CA ASN A 418 3.17 -45.78 -21.73
C ASN A 418 1.74 -46.10 -21.24
N GLU A 419 1.43 -45.81 -19.98
CA GLU A 419 0.07 -45.93 -19.44
C GLU A 419 -0.89 -44.93 -20.10
N TYR A 420 -0.45 -43.68 -20.24
CA TYR A 420 -1.24 -42.61 -20.84
C TYR A 420 -1.55 -42.89 -22.32
N ILE A 421 -0.54 -43.29 -23.10
CA ILE A 421 -0.75 -43.62 -24.52
C ILE A 421 -1.62 -44.85 -24.71
N ALA A 422 -1.63 -45.79 -23.75
CA ALA A 422 -2.54 -46.93 -23.77
C ALA A 422 -4.01 -46.51 -23.57
N LYS A 423 -4.27 -45.39 -22.89
CA LYS A 423 -5.61 -44.78 -22.77
C LYS A 423 -5.98 -43.95 -23.99
N THR A 424 -5.07 -43.10 -24.49
CA THR A 424 -5.38 -42.17 -25.60
C THR A 424 -5.36 -42.81 -26.99
N LYS A 425 -4.81 -44.02 -27.13
CA LYS A 425 -4.94 -44.81 -28.38
C LYS A 425 -6.36 -45.36 -28.59
N ILE A 426 -7.20 -45.38 -27.55
CA ILE A 426 -8.60 -45.79 -27.65
C ILE A 426 -9.38 -44.57 -28.16
N ASP A 427 -10.18 -44.76 -29.21
CA ASP A 427 -10.98 -43.68 -29.79
C ASP A 427 -11.91 -43.07 -28.70
N PRO A 428 -11.81 -41.77 -28.38
CA PRO A 428 -12.65 -41.14 -27.35
C PRO A 428 -14.11 -40.95 -27.80
N ASN A 429 -14.45 -41.29 -29.04
CA ASN A 429 -15.80 -41.18 -29.54
C ASN A 429 -16.76 -42.07 -28.74
N SER A 430 -17.93 -41.48 -28.44
CA SER A 430 -19.11 -42.24 -28.05
C SER A 430 -19.88 -42.60 -29.32
N TYR A 431 -20.53 -43.75 -29.36
CA TYR A 431 -21.31 -44.19 -30.50
C TYR A 431 -22.77 -44.39 -30.08
N PRO A 432 -23.64 -43.41 -30.40
CA PRO A 432 -25.06 -43.63 -30.47
C PRO A 432 -25.37 -44.75 -31.48
N CYS A 433 -25.87 -45.85 -30.95
CA CYS A 433 -26.28 -47.03 -31.68
C CYS A 433 -27.82 -47.05 -31.72
N THR A 434 -28.39 -46.80 -32.89
CA THR A 434 -29.83 -46.97 -33.11
C THR A 434 -30.10 -48.47 -33.26
N MET A 435 -30.78 -49.06 -32.28
CA MET A 435 -31.04 -50.50 -32.24
C MET A 435 -32.20 -50.88 -33.15
N MET A 436 -32.17 -52.08 -33.72
CA MET A 436 -33.29 -52.59 -34.53
C MET A 436 -34.49 -52.95 -33.66
N SER A 437 -35.68 -52.47 -34.04
CA SER A 437 -36.88 -52.59 -33.18
C SER A 437 -37.31 -54.03 -32.90
N ASP A 438 -37.25 -54.92 -33.89
CA ASP A 438 -37.64 -56.33 -33.73
C ASP A 438 -36.72 -57.05 -32.75
N TRP A 439 -35.40 -56.83 -32.85
CA TRP A 439 -34.42 -57.41 -31.95
C TRP A 439 -34.60 -56.90 -30.52
N MET A 440 -34.76 -55.58 -30.34
CA MET A 440 -35.01 -54.98 -29.03
C MET A 440 -36.25 -55.54 -28.37
N LYS A 441 -37.32 -55.76 -29.15
CA LYS A 441 -38.58 -56.35 -28.69
C LYS A 441 -38.35 -57.76 -28.16
N GLU A 442 -37.61 -58.60 -28.88
CA GLU A 442 -37.30 -59.97 -28.46
C GLU A 442 -36.49 -60.01 -27.15
N GLN A 443 -35.50 -59.13 -26.99
CA GLN A 443 -34.64 -59.12 -25.79
C GLN A 443 -35.39 -58.67 -24.53
N GLY A 444 -36.26 -57.67 -24.64
CA GLY A 444 -36.95 -57.07 -23.49
C GLY A 444 -38.33 -57.67 -23.18
N GLN A 445 -38.84 -58.60 -24.00
CA GLN A 445 -40.18 -59.16 -23.80
C GLN A 445 -40.20 -60.16 -22.64
N THR A 446 -41.01 -59.84 -21.62
CA THR A 446 -41.30 -60.73 -20.50
C THR A 446 -42.79 -61.10 -20.47
N PRO A 447 -43.20 -62.11 -19.66
CA PRO A 447 -44.62 -62.44 -19.47
C PRO A 447 -45.46 -61.29 -18.87
N THR A 448 -44.83 -60.36 -18.15
CA THR A 448 -45.48 -59.24 -17.46
C THR A 448 -45.43 -57.92 -18.23
N GLY A 449 -44.72 -57.88 -19.37
CA GLY A 449 -44.57 -56.69 -20.20
C GLY A 449 -43.20 -56.58 -20.86
N TYR A 450 -42.94 -55.45 -21.50
CA TYR A 450 -41.62 -55.12 -22.03
C TYR A 450 -40.79 -54.41 -20.95
N TYR A 451 -39.54 -54.82 -20.78
CA TYR A 451 -38.53 -54.13 -19.96
C TYR A 451 -37.32 -53.82 -20.82
N PHE A 452 -36.79 -52.60 -20.71
CA PHE A 452 -35.57 -52.23 -21.41
C PHE A 452 -34.40 -53.05 -20.83
N PRO A 453 -33.72 -53.89 -21.63
CA PRO A 453 -32.84 -54.93 -21.10
C PRO A 453 -31.42 -54.46 -20.78
N PHE A 454 -31.11 -53.16 -20.94
CA PHE A 454 -29.76 -52.61 -20.78
C PHE A 454 -29.67 -51.57 -19.66
N GLY A 455 -28.55 -51.59 -18.95
CA GLY A 455 -28.18 -50.66 -17.89
C GLY A 455 -26.95 -49.82 -18.26
N LEU A 456 -26.63 -48.85 -17.40
CA LEU A 456 -25.34 -48.15 -17.48
C LEU A 456 -24.22 -49.12 -17.08
N GLY A 457 -23.08 -49.02 -17.73
CA GLY A 457 -21.91 -49.84 -17.45
C GLY A 457 -21.90 -51.23 -18.10
N ASP A 458 -23.01 -51.70 -18.67
CA ASP A 458 -23.04 -52.97 -19.40
C ASP A 458 -21.98 -52.97 -20.51
N ARG A 459 -21.15 -54.02 -20.51
CA ARG A 459 -20.08 -54.16 -21.51
C ARG A 459 -20.66 -54.49 -22.88
N VAL A 460 -20.12 -53.87 -23.91
CA VAL A 460 -20.54 -54.03 -25.30
C VAL A 460 -19.33 -54.29 -26.18
N ASN A 461 -19.46 -55.18 -27.15
CA ASN A 461 -18.52 -55.31 -28.26
C ASN A 461 -19.16 -54.68 -29.50
N LEU A 462 -18.72 -53.48 -29.86
CA LEU A 462 -19.19 -52.76 -31.04
C LEU A 462 -18.52 -53.34 -32.28
N ILE A 463 -19.29 -53.88 -33.22
CA ILE A 463 -18.78 -54.53 -34.44
C ILE A 463 -19.20 -53.68 -35.64
N SER A 464 -18.21 -53.13 -36.35
CA SER A 464 -18.40 -52.35 -37.58
C SER A 464 -17.10 -52.19 -38.36
N ASP A 465 -17.08 -52.74 -39.57
CA ASP A 465 -15.97 -52.59 -40.52
C ASP A 465 -15.74 -51.13 -40.96
N ALA A 466 -16.75 -50.27 -40.81
CA ALA A 466 -16.66 -48.87 -41.23
C ALA A 466 -15.90 -48.00 -40.22
N TYR A 467 -15.88 -48.39 -38.94
CA TYR A 467 -15.37 -47.55 -37.85
C TYR A 467 -14.18 -48.16 -37.11
N PHE A 468 -14.01 -49.48 -37.11
CA PHE A 468 -12.95 -50.17 -36.34
C PHE A 468 -11.97 -50.89 -37.28
N PHE A 469 -10.68 -50.57 -37.16
CA PHE A 469 -9.64 -51.12 -38.04
C PHE A 469 -9.47 -52.64 -37.90
N ASP A 470 -9.68 -53.17 -36.69
CA ASP A 470 -9.69 -54.59 -36.32
C ASP A 470 -11.09 -55.23 -36.40
N GLY A 471 -12.10 -54.50 -36.88
CA GLY A 471 -13.47 -54.96 -37.09
C GLY A 471 -14.38 -54.86 -35.86
N SER A 472 -13.83 -54.73 -34.66
CA SER A 472 -14.63 -54.56 -33.43
C SER A 472 -13.92 -53.77 -32.35
N ARG A 473 -14.71 -53.19 -31.43
CA ARG A 473 -14.23 -52.45 -30.27
C ARG A 473 -14.99 -52.86 -29.02
N GLN A 474 -14.28 -53.30 -27.99
CA GLN A 474 -14.86 -53.48 -26.67
C GLN A 474 -15.04 -52.14 -25.96
N SER A 475 -16.22 -51.91 -25.39
CA SER A 475 -16.57 -50.71 -24.65
C SER A 475 -17.75 -50.95 -23.68
N ARG A 476 -18.46 -49.90 -23.25
CA ARG A 476 -19.60 -50.00 -22.32
C ARG A 476 -20.71 -48.99 -22.59
N ILE A 477 -21.92 -49.27 -22.10
CA ILE A 477 -23.05 -48.34 -22.19
C ILE A 477 -22.85 -47.18 -21.22
N ILE A 478 -22.82 -45.95 -21.74
CA ILE A 478 -22.68 -44.71 -20.95
C ILE A 478 -23.94 -43.84 -21.00
N GLY A 479 -24.92 -44.22 -21.81
CA GLY A 479 -26.24 -43.60 -21.83
C GLY A 479 -27.20 -44.33 -22.76
N TYR A 480 -28.49 -44.07 -22.62
CA TYR A 480 -29.52 -44.59 -23.50
C TYR A 480 -30.73 -43.65 -23.53
N GLU A 481 -31.42 -43.64 -24.66
CA GLU A 481 -32.75 -43.06 -24.79
C GLU A 481 -33.69 -43.96 -25.57
N TYR A 482 -34.96 -43.97 -25.18
CA TYR A 482 -35.99 -44.77 -25.86
C TYR A 482 -37.39 -44.18 -25.73
N PRO A 483 -38.30 -44.40 -26.71
CA PRO A 483 -39.67 -43.92 -26.63
C PRO A 483 -40.45 -44.56 -25.48
N LEU A 484 -41.30 -43.81 -24.77
CA LEU A 484 -42.07 -44.38 -23.65
C LEU A 484 -43.33 -45.12 -24.09
N ASP A 485 -43.86 -44.83 -25.28
CA ASP A 485 -45.03 -45.48 -25.86
C ASP A 485 -44.67 -46.89 -26.39
N TYR A 486 -43.62 -46.96 -27.20
CA TYR A 486 -43.05 -48.20 -27.71
C TYR A 486 -41.54 -48.25 -27.39
N PRO A 487 -41.14 -48.73 -26.19
CA PRO A 487 -39.73 -48.70 -25.77
C PRO A 487 -38.73 -49.49 -26.62
N TYR A 488 -39.24 -50.43 -27.44
CA TYR A 488 -38.44 -51.17 -28.40
C TYR A 488 -38.35 -50.48 -29.76
N ASP A 489 -39.08 -49.38 -30.02
CA ASP A 489 -39.08 -48.74 -31.33
C ASP A 489 -37.84 -47.84 -31.52
N SER A 490 -36.82 -48.40 -32.18
CA SER A 490 -35.57 -47.73 -32.52
C SER A 490 -34.88 -47.00 -31.36
N PRO A 491 -34.69 -47.63 -30.18
CA PRO A 491 -34.01 -46.99 -29.07
C PRO A 491 -32.55 -46.71 -29.42
N VAL A 492 -31.99 -45.66 -28.82
CA VAL A 492 -30.61 -45.24 -29.04
C VAL A 492 -29.79 -45.54 -27.80
N ILE A 493 -28.80 -46.42 -27.93
CA ILE A 493 -27.87 -46.78 -26.86
C ILE A 493 -26.53 -46.11 -27.17
N THR A 494 -26.05 -45.28 -26.26
CA THR A 494 -24.76 -44.59 -26.38
C THR A 494 -23.67 -45.43 -25.72
N VAL A 495 -22.75 -45.94 -26.54
CA VAL A 495 -21.65 -46.80 -26.11
C VAL A 495 -20.33 -46.02 -26.18
N GLY A 496 -19.50 -46.06 -25.14
CA GLY A 496 -18.21 -45.36 -25.13
C GLY A 496 -17.41 -45.58 -23.84
N GLU A 497 -16.21 -45.01 -23.78
CA GLU A 497 -15.33 -45.16 -22.61
C GLU A 497 -15.48 -44.06 -21.57
N THR A 498 -15.91 -42.87 -21.98
CA THR A 498 -15.99 -41.71 -21.09
C THR A 498 -16.93 -40.70 -21.72
N LYS A 499 -17.88 -40.17 -20.95
CA LYS A 499 -18.63 -38.98 -21.39
C LYS A 499 -17.76 -37.73 -21.15
N SER A 500 -17.79 -36.84 -22.13
CA SER A 500 -16.99 -35.61 -22.31
C SER A 500 -17.16 -34.51 -21.24
N THR A 501 -17.36 -34.85 -19.97
CA THR A 501 -17.30 -33.88 -18.87
C THR A 501 -15.95 -33.98 -18.18
N SER A 502 -15.00 -33.22 -18.71
CA SER A 502 -13.80 -32.68 -18.04
C SER A 502 -12.78 -33.62 -17.40
N ARG A 503 -12.80 -34.93 -17.61
CA ARG A 503 -11.89 -35.84 -16.88
C ARG A 503 -10.42 -35.85 -17.34
N LEU A 504 -10.05 -35.11 -18.38
CA LEU A 504 -8.63 -34.83 -18.66
C LEU A 504 -8.18 -33.43 -18.22
N GLY A 505 -9.10 -32.54 -17.83
CA GLY A 505 -8.73 -31.19 -17.41
C GLY A 505 -7.86 -31.17 -16.15
N ALA A 506 -8.01 -32.16 -15.26
CA ALA A 506 -7.24 -32.24 -14.01
C ALA A 506 -5.84 -32.85 -14.15
N LEU A 507 -5.54 -33.57 -15.25
CA LEU A 507 -4.18 -34.00 -15.61
C LEU A 507 -3.49 -33.00 -16.56
N GLU A 508 -4.25 -32.07 -17.12
CA GLU A 508 -3.78 -31.02 -18.01
C GLU A 508 -3.64 -29.70 -17.24
N ASP A 509 -2.54 -29.52 -16.51
CA ASP A 509 -2.03 -28.16 -16.32
C ASP A 509 -1.55 -27.68 -17.69
N THR A 510 -2.44 -26.97 -18.40
CA THR A 510 -2.14 -26.37 -19.68
C THR A 510 -0.92 -25.45 -19.54
N VAL A 511 0.23 -25.89 -20.05
CA VAL A 511 1.39 -25.01 -20.24
C VAL A 511 1.03 -23.99 -21.31
N GLU A 512 1.19 -22.69 -21.00
CA GLU A 512 0.84 -21.56 -21.88
C GLU A 512 1.58 -21.59 -23.24
N SER A 513 2.72 -22.29 -23.35
CA SER A 513 3.31 -22.71 -24.63
C SER A 513 4.51 -23.65 -24.42
N LEU A 514 4.61 -24.72 -25.21
CA LEU A 514 5.82 -25.56 -25.32
C LEU A 514 6.37 -25.44 -26.73
N THR A 515 7.64 -25.05 -26.88
CA THR A 515 8.29 -25.02 -28.20
C THR A 515 9.16 -26.26 -28.37
N LEU A 516 8.78 -27.14 -29.31
CA LEU A 516 9.55 -28.33 -29.67
C LEU A 516 10.00 -28.18 -31.14
N LYS A 517 11.31 -28.27 -31.41
CA LYS A 517 11.89 -28.19 -32.77
C LYS A 517 11.42 -26.97 -33.60
N GLY A 518 11.24 -25.81 -32.96
CA GLY A 518 10.80 -24.57 -33.63
C GLY A 518 9.29 -24.48 -33.92
N GLN A 519 8.48 -25.43 -33.45
CA GLN A 519 7.02 -25.35 -33.44
C GLN A 519 6.52 -25.08 -32.02
N THR A 520 5.69 -24.04 -31.85
CA THR A 520 5.06 -23.70 -30.58
C THR A 520 3.73 -24.44 -30.46
N PHE A 521 3.66 -25.40 -29.56
CA PHE A 521 2.45 -26.11 -29.15
C PHE A 521 1.75 -25.25 -28.08
N VAL A 522 0.60 -24.71 -28.44
CA VAL A 522 -0.33 -24.03 -27.51
C VAL A 522 -1.34 -25.08 -27.07
N GLY A 523 -1.59 -25.19 -25.76
CA GLY A 523 -2.56 -26.13 -25.20
C GLY A 523 -3.88 -26.09 -25.96
N GLY A 524 -4.25 -27.23 -26.55
CA GLY A 524 -5.42 -27.39 -27.40
C GLY A 524 -6.73 -27.48 -26.60
N GLY A 525 -7.03 -26.47 -25.77
CA GLY A 525 -8.31 -26.33 -25.10
C GLY A 525 -9.34 -25.67 -26.01
N SER A 526 -9.92 -26.41 -26.95
CA SER A 526 -11.12 -25.96 -27.67
C SER A 526 -12.35 -26.27 -26.81
N GLY A 527 -12.69 -25.36 -25.90
CA GLY A 527 -13.91 -25.43 -25.10
C GLY A 527 -14.16 -24.17 -24.29
N GLY A 528 -14.90 -23.22 -24.88
CA GLY A 528 -15.42 -22.04 -24.17
C GLY A 528 -14.62 -20.77 -24.46
N GLY A 529 -15.26 -19.81 -25.14
CA GLY A 529 -14.71 -18.48 -25.44
C GLY A 529 -14.52 -17.63 -24.18
N GLY A 530 -13.51 -17.96 -23.38
CA GLY A 530 -12.90 -17.04 -22.42
C GLY A 530 -11.68 -16.43 -23.08
N SER A 531 -11.68 -15.12 -23.27
CA SER A 531 -10.48 -14.36 -23.66
C SER A 531 -9.38 -14.63 -22.63
N THR A 532 -8.44 -15.52 -22.97
CA THR A 532 -7.26 -15.78 -22.15
C THR A 532 -6.38 -14.53 -22.16
N ILE A 533 -6.27 -13.91 -20.99
CA ILE A 533 -5.42 -12.75 -20.75
C ILE A 533 -4.01 -13.29 -20.53
N TYR A 534 -3.07 -12.95 -21.42
CA TYR A 534 -1.68 -13.39 -21.33
C TYR A 534 -1.05 -12.95 -20.00
N LEU A 535 -0.40 -13.84 -19.24
CA LEU A 535 0.17 -13.51 -17.94
C LEU A 535 1.67 -13.16 -18.02
N ILE A 536 2.02 -11.88 -17.80
CA ILE A 536 3.40 -11.38 -17.74
C ILE A 536 4.04 -11.82 -16.41
N THR A 537 4.98 -12.75 -16.48
CA THR A 537 5.68 -13.29 -15.32
C THR A 537 6.93 -12.50 -14.94
N THR A 538 7.60 -12.85 -13.83
CA THR A 538 8.67 -12.06 -13.21
C THR A 538 9.86 -11.77 -14.15
N ASN A 539 10.16 -12.71 -15.05
CA ASN A 539 11.28 -12.62 -16.01
C ASN A 539 10.81 -12.37 -17.45
N ASP A 540 9.51 -12.18 -17.64
CA ASP A 540 8.93 -11.86 -18.92
C ASP A 540 9.24 -10.40 -19.31
N THR A 541 9.62 -10.20 -20.56
CA THR A 541 9.95 -8.87 -21.14
C THR A 541 8.82 -8.34 -22.02
N THR A 542 7.69 -9.05 -22.09
CA THR A 542 6.51 -8.67 -22.85
C THR A 542 5.98 -7.32 -22.40
N THR A 543 5.70 -6.47 -23.38
CA THR A 543 5.16 -5.13 -23.12
C THR A 543 3.73 -5.22 -22.57
N PRO A 544 3.40 -4.52 -21.48
CA PRO A 544 2.04 -4.48 -20.95
C PRO A 544 1.05 -3.90 -21.97
N THR A 545 -0.10 -4.56 -22.15
CA THR A 545 -1.20 -4.17 -23.04
C THR A 545 -2.55 -4.41 -22.36
N ASN A 546 -3.64 -3.92 -22.95
CA ASN A 546 -5.00 -4.15 -22.44
C ASN A 546 -5.51 -5.59 -22.62
N ARG A 547 -4.67 -6.52 -23.08
CA ARG A 547 -5.00 -7.94 -23.29
C ARG A 547 -4.10 -8.89 -22.49
N ASN A 548 -3.24 -8.36 -21.62
CA ASN A 548 -2.38 -9.13 -20.73
C ASN A 548 -2.51 -8.67 -19.26
N ALA A 549 -2.11 -9.52 -18.32
CA ALA A 549 -2.15 -9.32 -16.87
C ALA A 549 -0.77 -9.63 -16.27
N PHE A 550 -0.42 -9.06 -15.13
CA PHE A 550 0.82 -9.39 -14.43
C PHE A 550 0.63 -10.57 -13.48
N SER A 551 1.64 -11.44 -13.34
CA SER A 551 1.66 -12.46 -12.28
C SER A 551 1.74 -11.80 -10.90
N ALA A 552 1.36 -12.52 -9.84
CA ALA A 552 1.42 -12.01 -8.47
C ALA A 552 2.83 -11.55 -8.08
N LEU A 553 3.86 -12.34 -8.42
CA LEU A 553 5.26 -11.99 -8.18
C LEU A 553 5.73 -10.80 -9.02
N ARG A 554 5.35 -10.70 -10.30
CA ARG A 554 5.68 -9.53 -11.12
C ARG A 554 4.96 -8.27 -10.61
N SER A 555 3.73 -8.42 -10.13
CA SER A 555 2.94 -7.33 -9.55
C SER A 555 3.59 -6.77 -8.28
N LEU A 556 4.19 -7.62 -7.43
CA LEU A 556 4.96 -7.18 -6.26
C LEU A 556 6.25 -6.42 -6.62
N LYS A 557 6.75 -6.57 -7.85
CA LYS A 557 7.96 -5.87 -8.33
C LYS A 557 7.62 -4.55 -9.05
N GLU A 558 6.49 -4.50 -9.74
CA GLU A 558 6.10 -3.37 -10.59
C GLU A 558 5.15 -2.37 -9.90
N PHE A 559 4.41 -2.81 -8.87
CA PHE A 559 3.42 -1.96 -8.19
C PHE A 559 3.72 -1.80 -6.71
N LEU A 560 3.34 -0.65 -6.16
CA LEU A 560 3.42 -0.38 -4.73
C LEU A 560 2.51 -1.34 -3.95
N SER A 561 3.05 -1.99 -2.93
CA SER A 561 2.27 -2.86 -2.05
C SER A 561 1.22 -2.09 -1.23
N LYS A 562 0.05 -2.71 -1.03
CA LYS A 562 -1.01 -2.20 -0.13
C LYS A 562 -0.96 -2.79 1.29
N THR A 563 -0.15 -3.84 1.50
CA THR A 563 -0.16 -4.63 2.75
C THR A 563 1.18 -4.61 3.49
N LYS A 564 2.26 -4.17 2.84
CA LYS A 564 3.61 -4.09 3.45
C LYS A 564 4.32 -2.79 3.03
N PRO A 565 5.25 -2.26 3.85
CA PRO A 565 6.09 -1.14 3.45
C PRO A 565 6.85 -1.46 2.17
N ASP A 566 6.88 -0.52 1.24
CA ASP A 566 7.58 -0.64 -0.03
C ASP A 566 8.73 0.37 -0.10
N ARG A 567 9.82 0.01 -0.80
CA ARG A 567 10.97 0.88 -0.97
C ARG A 567 11.60 0.69 -2.35
N THR A 568 12.12 1.78 -2.91
CA THR A 568 12.91 1.74 -4.14
C THR A 568 14.28 2.38 -3.92
N PRO A 569 15.39 1.73 -4.35
CA PRO A 569 16.70 2.37 -4.40
C PRO A 569 16.86 3.31 -5.60
N TYR A 570 15.85 3.39 -6.49
CA TYR A 570 15.85 4.23 -7.68
C TYR A 570 15.05 5.53 -7.46
N PRO A 571 15.30 6.59 -8.26
CA PRO A 571 14.49 7.82 -8.20
C PRO A 571 13.00 7.53 -8.40
N LEU A 572 12.16 8.00 -7.47
CA LEU A 572 10.71 7.90 -7.56
C LEU A 572 10.13 9.12 -8.29
N ASN A 573 9.69 8.93 -9.54
CA ASN A 573 9.02 9.97 -10.32
C ASN A 573 7.48 9.84 -10.19
N VAL A 574 6.83 10.83 -9.58
CA VAL A 574 5.37 10.84 -9.39
C VAL A 574 4.73 11.82 -10.37
N GLY A 575 3.96 11.31 -11.34
CA GLY A 575 3.32 12.16 -12.36
C GLY A 575 2.12 12.99 -11.87
N GLY A 576 1.56 12.64 -10.71
CA GLY A 576 0.40 13.30 -10.09
C GLY A 576 0.61 13.55 -8.60
N LYS A 577 -0.06 12.75 -7.76
CA LYS A 577 0.00 12.85 -6.29
C LYS A 577 0.43 11.52 -5.68
N LEU A 578 1.32 11.58 -4.69
CA LEU A 578 1.64 10.48 -3.78
C LEU A 578 0.93 10.74 -2.45
N THR A 579 0.23 9.73 -1.92
CA THR A 579 -0.42 9.79 -0.60
C THR A 579 0.16 8.68 0.25
N GLY A 580 0.84 9.02 1.35
CA GLY A 580 1.32 8.07 2.35
C GLY A 580 0.56 8.24 3.66
N GLU A 581 -0.35 7.32 3.98
CA GLU A 581 -1.16 7.39 5.21
C GLU A 581 -0.35 7.12 6.48
N LYS A 582 0.78 6.40 6.36
CA LYS A 582 1.70 6.07 7.46
C LYS A 582 3.06 6.78 7.36
N GLY A 583 3.11 7.87 6.60
CA GLY A 583 4.33 8.62 6.34
C GLY A 583 5.16 8.12 5.14
N VAL A 584 6.22 8.86 4.80
CA VAL A 584 7.14 8.63 3.68
C VAL A 584 8.57 8.92 4.14
N GLN A 585 9.44 7.91 4.05
CA GLN A 585 10.87 8.04 4.33
C GLN A 585 11.64 8.41 3.05
N PHE A 586 12.58 9.33 3.18
CA PHE A 586 13.54 9.75 2.17
C PHE A 586 14.96 9.36 2.62
N GLY A 587 15.59 8.43 1.92
CA GLY A 587 16.88 7.85 2.32
C GLY A 587 16.74 6.41 2.81
N ASP A 588 17.87 5.71 2.93
CA ASP A 588 17.91 4.31 3.37
C ASP A 588 17.56 4.13 4.85
N SER A 589 17.77 5.19 5.64
CA SER A 589 17.62 5.22 7.08
C SER A 589 17.28 6.63 7.55
N PHE A 590 16.65 6.73 8.72
CA PHE A 590 16.22 7.99 9.33
C PHE A 590 16.54 7.99 10.82
N ALA A 591 17.11 9.10 11.31
CA ALA A 591 17.26 9.40 12.73
C ALA A 591 16.84 10.86 12.97
N ASP A 592 16.14 11.11 14.07
CA ASP A 592 15.68 12.45 14.45
C ASP A 592 16.75 13.25 15.20
N GLY A 593 16.47 14.54 15.43
CA GLY A 593 17.34 15.46 16.16
C GLY A 593 18.31 16.27 15.30
N LEU A 594 19.05 17.18 15.95
CA LEU A 594 19.93 18.15 15.27
C LEU A 594 21.13 17.50 14.56
N THR A 595 21.51 16.30 15.01
CA THR A 595 22.56 15.46 14.41
C THR A 595 21.97 14.21 13.75
N GLY A 596 20.67 14.23 13.44
CA GLY A 596 19.98 13.17 12.72
C GLY A 596 20.47 13.03 11.29
N PHE A 597 19.89 12.10 10.55
CA PHE A 597 20.20 11.89 9.13
C PHE A 597 18.98 11.38 8.37
N GLY A 598 18.98 11.59 7.05
CA GLY A 598 17.88 11.19 6.18
C GLY A 598 16.71 12.17 6.21
N GLY A 599 15.54 11.72 5.76
CA GLY A 599 14.33 12.51 5.83
C GLY A 599 13.09 11.64 6.05
N MET A 600 12.08 12.20 6.70
CA MET A 600 10.82 11.54 6.96
C MET A 600 9.70 12.58 6.98
N ILE A 601 8.55 12.25 6.39
CA ILE A 601 7.28 12.90 6.70
C ILE A 601 6.41 11.85 7.38
N ASP A 602 5.98 12.06 8.62
CA ASP A 602 5.18 11.07 9.36
C ASP A 602 3.68 11.08 8.97
N GLU A 603 2.89 10.22 9.59
CA GLU A 603 1.43 10.12 9.37
C GLU A 603 0.64 11.38 9.76
N TYR A 604 1.24 12.27 10.57
CA TYR A 604 0.65 13.53 11.00
C TYR A 604 1.12 14.71 10.13
N GLY A 605 2.03 14.48 9.17
CA GLY A 605 2.59 15.48 8.29
C GLY A 605 3.77 16.27 8.89
N ASN A 606 4.38 15.79 9.98
CA ASN A 606 5.62 16.38 10.51
C ASN A 606 6.79 15.98 9.61
N GLY A 607 7.57 16.97 9.16
CA GLY A 607 8.70 16.75 8.25
C GLY A 607 10.06 16.94 8.92
N TRP A 608 10.93 15.94 8.81
CA TRP A 608 12.36 16.03 9.08
C TRP A 608 13.09 15.89 7.74
N LEU A 609 13.92 16.87 7.40
CA LEU A 609 14.67 16.88 6.14
C LEU A 609 16.09 17.39 6.42
N GLU A 610 17.08 16.71 5.87
CA GLU A 610 18.50 17.13 5.93
C GLU A 610 18.71 18.54 5.34
N SER A 611 18.08 18.84 4.20
CA SER A 611 18.09 20.17 3.58
C SER A 611 16.88 20.38 2.67
N LEU A 612 16.49 21.65 2.47
CA LEU A 612 15.42 22.04 1.54
C LEU A 612 15.85 23.26 0.72
N SER A 613 16.00 23.08 -0.59
CA SER A 613 16.29 24.17 -1.53
C SER A 613 15.01 24.61 -2.25
N LEU A 614 14.66 25.90 -2.16
CA LEU A 614 13.45 26.47 -2.76
C LEU A 614 13.82 27.56 -3.75
N ARG A 615 13.22 27.52 -4.96
CA ARG A 615 13.51 28.51 -6.01
C ARG A 615 12.75 29.83 -5.88
N ARG A 616 11.68 29.89 -5.09
CA ARG A 616 10.79 31.06 -5.03
C ARG A 616 10.54 31.54 -3.61
N PHE A 617 9.73 30.83 -2.83
CA PHE A 617 9.44 31.21 -1.46
C PHE A 617 8.93 30.01 -0.65
N LEU A 618 9.20 30.04 0.66
CA LEU A 618 8.55 29.21 1.69
C LEU A 618 7.46 30.06 2.34
N GLU A 619 6.20 29.65 2.25
CA GLU A 619 5.09 30.32 2.93
C GLU A 619 4.60 29.44 4.08
N VAL A 620 4.79 29.92 5.31
CA VAL A 620 4.39 29.22 6.54
C VAL A 620 3.74 30.21 7.49
N PRO A 621 2.76 29.79 8.32
CA PRO A 621 2.14 30.67 9.31
C PRO A 621 3.16 31.30 10.27
N GLU A 622 4.23 30.55 10.58
CA GLU A 622 5.27 30.98 11.50
C GLU A 622 6.53 30.09 11.41
N LEU A 623 7.71 30.70 11.34
CA LEU A 623 8.97 30.03 11.65
C LEU A 623 9.21 30.14 13.16
N ARG A 624 8.93 29.08 13.93
CA ARG A 624 8.94 29.06 15.42
C ARG A 624 10.30 29.19 16.09
N TYR A 625 11.29 29.74 15.38
CA TYR A 625 12.54 30.21 15.96
C TYR A 625 12.71 31.74 15.92
N ASN A 626 11.77 32.49 15.34
CA ASN A 626 11.91 33.95 15.30
C ASN A 626 10.57 34.71 15.26
N ARG A 627 10.23 35.36 16.38
CA ARG A 627 9.15 36.37 16.50
C ARG A 627 9.68 37.77 16.81
N VAL A 628 11.00 37.92 16.96
CA VAL A 628 11.76 39.15 17.24
C VAL A 628 13.15 38.91 16.64
N GLU A 629 13.61 39.77 15.72
CA GLU A 629 15.00 39.75 15.27
C GLU A 629 15.91 40.06 16.48
N ILE A 630 16.32 39.03 17.21
CA ILE A 630 17.27 39.14 18.32
C ILE A 630 18.66 39.13 17.71
N GLN A 631 19.26 40.31 17.62
CA GLN A 631 20.63 40.44 17.20
C GLN A 631 21.58 40.29 18.41
N ILE A 632 22.27 39.15 18.47
CA ILE A 632 23.37 38.93 19.41
C ILE A 632 24.66 39.32 18.67
N GLY A 633 25.07 40.59 18.81
CA GLY A 633 26.26 41.13 18.16
C GLY A 633 26.06 42.48 17.47
N ASN A 634 26.87 42.77 16.45
CA ASN A 634 26.90 44.06 15.74
C ASN A 634 26.23 43.98 14.36
N LYS A 635 25.46 45.00 13.96
CA LYS A 635 24.89 45.15 12.61
C LYS A 635 25.77 46.08 11.81
N TRP A 636 26.26 45.69 10.65
CA TRP A 636 27.10 46.56 9.83
C TRP A 636 26.41 46.98 8.53
N ASN A 637 26.65 48.22 8.13
CA ASN A 637 26.43 48.70 6.78
C ASN A 637 27.73 49.34 6.30
N ALA A 638 28.34 48.74 5.28
CA ALA A 638 29.68 49.03 4.83
C ALA A 638 29.78 48.83 3.31
N PRO A 639 30.79 49.42 2.65
CA PRO A 639 30.99 49.36 1.21
C PRO A 639 31.41 47.97 0.71
N GLY A 640 31.74 47.03 1.60
CA GLY A 640 32.07 45.67 1.23
C GLY A 640 31.79 44.64 2.31
N GLY A 641 31.79 43.38 1.89
CA GLY A 641 31.51 42.21 2.72
C GLY A 641 31.14 41.02 1.85
N GLY A 642 30.89 39.88 2.49
CA GLY A 642 30.48 38.67 1.79
C GLY A 642 30.28 37.48 2.72
N ILE A 643 29.88 36.36 2.12
CA ILE A 643 29.76 35.06 2.78
C ILE A 643 30.87 34.16 2.23
N VAL A 644 31.66 33.58 3.11
CA VAL A 644 32.74 32.67 2.74
C VAL A 644 32.13 31.32 2.35
N GLU A 645 32.24 30.95 1.08
CA GLU A 645 31.97 29.58 0.62
C GLU A 645 33.12 28.65 1.00
N LYS A 646 34.36 29.14 0.87
CA LYS A 646 35.54 28.33 1.18
C LYS A 646 36.71 29.19 1.61
N CYS A 647 37.42 28.75 2.64
CA CYS A 647 38.71 29.32 3.05
C CYS A 647 39.82 28.28 2.87
N ILE A 648 40.95 28.72 2.32
CA ILE A 648 42.12 27.89 2.06
C ILE A 648 43.35 28.64 2.61
N PRO A 649 43.77 28.40 3.87
CA PRO A 649 45.02 28.91 4.41
C PRO A 649 46.22 28.41 3.59
N ASP A 650 47.22 29.26 3.39
CA ASP A 650 48.50 28.80 2.87
C ASP A 650 49.23 28.00 3.95
N LEU A 651 50.06 27.04 3.55
CA LEU A 651 50.83 26.22 4.48
C LEU A 651 52.32 26.51 4.34
N ASP A 652 53.05 26.41 5.44
CA ASP A 652 54.52 26.35 5.40
C ASP A 652 55.01 24.98 4.89
N ALA A 653 56.34 24.81 4.81
CA ALA A 653 56.95 23.56 4.33
C ALA A 653 56.65 22.35 5.23
N ASP A 654 56.24 22.58 6.48
CA ASP A 654 55.92 21.56 7.48
C ASP A 654 54.40 21.30 7.58
N GLY A 655 53.59 22.00 6.76
CA GLY A 655 52.14 21.83 6.71
C GLY A 655 51.35 22.68 7.72
N ASN A 656 51.98 23.63 8.41
CA ASN A 656 51.30 24.53 9.34
C ASN A 656 50.66 25.72 8.61
N PRO A 657 49.44 26.16 9.00
CA PRO A 657 48.82 27.35 8.43
C PRO A 657 49.66 28.63 8.63
N LEU A 658 49.92 29.33 7.54
CA LEU A 658 50.49 30.67 7.50
C LEU A 658 49.39 31.73 7.70
N MET A 659 49.78 32.96 8.01
CA MET A 659 48.87 34.12 8.19
C MET A 659 48.19 34.60 6.89
N THR A 660 48.32 33.87 5.79
CA THR A 660 47.81 34.22 4.47
C THR A 660 46.97 33.08 3.91
N GLY A 661 46.12 33.37 2.93
CA GLY A 661 45.33 32.35 2.27
C GLY A 661 44.42 32.89 1.19
N THR A 662 43.49 32.04 0.76
CA THR A 662 42.52 32.34 -0.29
C THR A 662 41.10 32.14 0.24
N VAL A 663 40.23 33.10 0.00
CA VAL A 663 38.79 32.98 0.22
C VAL A 663 38.07 32.89 -1.12
N ILE A 664 37.06 32.04 -1.17
CA ILE A 664 36.05 31.95 -2.23
C ILE A 664 34.72 32.40 -1.62
N LEU A 665 34.04 33.32 -2.29
CA LEU A 665 32.76 33.88 -1.89
C LEU A 665 31.61 33.06 -2.44
N HIS A 666 30.59 32.88 -1.62
CA HIS A 666 29.30 32.38 -2.05
C HIS A 666 28.56 33.50 -2.79
N LEU A 667 28.43 33.39 -4.11
CA LEU A 667 27.77 34.37 -4.98
C LEU A 667 26.83 33.66 -5.96
N GLU A 668 25.64 34.22 -6.20
CA GLU A 668 24.71 33.75 -7.22
C GLU A 668 25.19 34.10 -8.64
N ASP A 669 24.64 33.42 -9.65
CA ASP A 669 25.02 33.66 -11.04
C ASP A 669 24.67 35.08 -11.49
N GLY A 670 25.71 35.81 -11.90
CA GLY A 670 25.62 37.22 -12.29
C GLY A 670 25.92 38.21 -11.17
N GLU A 671 26.10 37.75 -9.93
CA GLU A 671 26.56 38.60 -8.83
C GLU A 671 28.07 38.87 -8.91
N ILE A 672 28.47 40.06 -8.46
CA ILE A 672 29.87 40.47 -8.37
C ILE A 672 30.21 40.72 -6.90
N GLY A 673 31.25 40.06 -6.41
CA GLY A 673 31.76 40.23 -5.06
C GLY A 673 32.11 41.69 -4.79
N THR A 674 31.49 42.29 -3.77
CA THR A 674 31.70 43.71 -3.41
C THR A 674 32.91 43.86 -2.48
N VAL A 675 34.05 43.31 -2.90
CA VAL A 675 35.33 43.35 -2.20
C VAL A 675 36.36 44.13 -3.00
N ALA A 676 37.30 44.78 -2.33
CA ALA A 676 38.41 45.50 -2.95
C ALA A 676 39.74 45.15 -2.28
N ILE A 677 40.83 45.33 -3.01
CA ILE A 677 42.18 45.29 -2.44
C ILE A 677 42.25 46.34 -1.31
N ASP A 678 42.91 45.97 -0.22
CA ASP A 678 43.09 46.74 0.99
C ASP A 678 41.87 46.94 1.87
N ASP A 679 40.76 46.24 1.60
CA ASP A 679 39.64 46.21 2.52
C ASP A 679 40.07 45.65 3.88
N ILE A 680 39.64 46.34 4.93
CA ILE A 680 39.83 45.97 6.33
C ILE A 680 38.62 45.14 6.72
N CYS A 681 38.81 43.82 6.84
CA CYS A 681 37.72 42.88 7.03
C CYS A 681 37.65 42.33 8.46
N MET A 682 36.42 42.07 8.89
CA MET A 682 36.11 41.40 10.15
C MET A 682 34.98 40.39 9.95
N GLY A 683 35.14 39.19 10.48
CA GLY A 683 34.07 38.19 10.65
C GLY A 683 34.04 37.66 12.08
N ILE A 684 32.84 37.39 12.58
CA ILE A 684 32.62 36.85 13.94
C ILE A 684 31.85 35.55 13.78
N PHE A 685 32.41 34.45 14.26
CA PHE A 685 31.87 33.12 13.98
C PHE A 685 32.04 32.18 15.17
N HIS A 686 31.15 31.19 15.27
CA HIS A 686 31.22 30.17 16.31
C HIS A 686 32.08 29.02 15.82
N ASP A 687 33.24 28.80 16.45
CA ASP A 687 34.01 27.58 16.19
C ASP A 687 33.39 26.41 16.96
N GLY A 688 32.62 25.58 16.23
CA GLY A 688 32.03 24.35 16.77
C GLY A 688 33.01 23.17 16.83
N TYR A 689 34.16 23.26 16.17
CA TYR A 689 35.17 22.20 16.15
C TYR A 689 36.16 22.36 17.30
N ASP A 690 36.62 23.58 17.57
CA ASP A 690 37.45 23.90 18.72
C ASP A 690 36.88 25.10 19.48
N THR A 691 35.99 24.79 20.42
CA THR A 691 35.34 25.81 21.25
C THR A 691 36.31 26.61 22.12
N SER A 692 37.59 26.21 22.26
CA SER A 692 38.59 26.99 22.99
C SER A 692 39.05 28.24 22.23
N ASN A 693 38.81 28.30 20.91
CA ASN A 693 39.03 29.49 20.09
C ASN A 693 38.01 30.60 20.36
N ASN A 694 36.84 30.24 20.90
CA ASN A 694 35.76 31.17 21.15
C ASN A 694 36.02 32.00 22.42
N SER A 695 35.64 33.28 22.38
CA SER A 695 35.74 34.18 23.53
C SER A 695 34.81 33.71 24.65
N THR A 696 35.19 33.90 25.91
CA THR A 696 34.38 33.46 27.06
C THR A 696 33.43 34.53 27.59
N ALA A 697 33.58 35.78 27.14
CA ALA A 697 32.76 36.92 27.55
C ALA A 697 32.65 37.93 26.40
N ASP A 698 31.58 38.72 26.41
CA ASP A 698 31.40 39.87 25.51
C ASP A 698 32.34 41.00 25.93
N SER A 699 33.02 41.64 24.97
CA SER A 699 33.74 42.88 25.20
C SER A 699 33.80 43.77 23.95
N ASP A 700 33.68 45.08 24.17
CA ASP A 700 33.80 46.13 23.15
C ASP A 700 34.67 47.25 23.75
N ASP A 701 35.89 47.39 23.25
CA ASP A 701 36.82 48.45 23.67
C ASP A 701 36.55 49.80 23.01
N SER A 702 35.50 49.86 22.18
CA SER A 702 35.02 51.03 21.45
C SER A 702 35.95 51.56 20.38
N ILE A 703 37.10 50.92 20.15
CA ILE A 703 38.06 51.27 19.10
C ILE A 703 38.08 50.22 17.98
N GLY A 704 37.10 49.32 17.94
CA GLY A 704 36.91 48.37 16.85
C GLY A 704 37.47 46.98 17.12
N ASN A 705 37.78 46.62 18.37
CA ASN A 705 38.10 45.25 18.75
C ASN A 705 36.91 44.60 19.48
N PHE A 706 36.18 43.74 18.75
CA PHE A 706 34.97 43.08 19.27
C PHE A 706 35.20 41.63 19.67
N HIS A 707 34.66 41.26 20.84
CA HIS A 707 34.55 39.89 21.33
C HIS A 707 33.11 39.60 21.75
N PHE A 708 32.63 38.40 21.43
CA PHE A 708 31.33 37.91 21.87
C PHE A 708 31.49 36.52 22.47
N ALA A 709 30.86 36.29 23.61
CA ALA A 709 30.89 35.02 24.32
C ALA A 709 30.39 33.90 23.41
N GLY A 710 31.20 32.85 23.23
CA GLY A 710 30.91 31.74 22.33
C GLY A 710 31.35 31.97 20.88
N PHE A 711 32.02 33.07 20.53
CA PHE A 711 32.48 33.34 19.17
C PHE A 711 33.95 33.76 19.13
N TYR A 712 34.63 33.44 18.04
CA TYR A 712 35.92 34.00 17.70
C TYR A 712 35.77 35.11 16.65
N THR A 713 36.72 36.03 16.61
CA THR A 713 36.73 37.14 15.64
C THR A 713 37.95 37.03 14.74
N ALA A 714 37.72 36.91 13.43
CA ALA A 714 38.76 36.95 12.40
C ALA A 714 38.90 38.37 11.85
N TYR A 715 40.11 38.94 11.90
CA TYR A 715 40.46 40.18 11.20
C TYR A 715 41.47 39.89 10.10
N PHE A 716 41.17 40.36 8.89
CA PHE A 716 42.03 40.13 7.73
C PHE A 716 41.94 41.27 6.73
N ARG A 717 43.03 41.48 5.99
CA ARG A 717 43.13 42.44 4.89
C ARG A 717 43.06 41.68 3.58
N ILE A 718 42.26 42.16 2.64
CA ILE A 718 42.28 41.65 1.27
C ILE A 718 43.54 42.19 0.58
N THR A 719 44.41 41.30 0.10
CA THR A 719 45.70 41.66 -0.49
C THR A 719 45.70 41.60 -2.01
N ASP A 720 44.85 40.76 -2.60
CA ASP A 720 44.73 40.61 -4.05
C ASP A 720 43.36 40.04 -4.45
N ILE A 721 42.86 40.34 -5.64
CA ILE A 721 41.63 39.74 -6.20
C ILE A 721 42.04 38.84 -7.36
N ILE A 722 41.86 37.54 -7.18
CA ILE A 722 42.39 36.51 -8.09
C ILE A 722 41.53 36.38 -9.34
N GLU A 723 40.22 36.62 -9.21
CA GLU A 723 39.27 36.43 -10.30
C GLU A 723 38.77 37.76 -10.85
N THR A 724 39.13 38.06 -12.09
CA THR A 724 38.72 39.29 -12.77
C THR A 724 37.29 39.18 -13.29
N GLY A 725 36.42 40.11 -12.89
CA GLY A 725 35.04 40.23 -13.37
C GLY A 725 34.00 39.90 -12.30
N ARG A 726 34.06 38.68 -11.73
CA ARG A 726 33.11 38.25 -10.68
C ARG A 726 33.59 38.59 -9.26
N ASN A 727 34.90 38.82 -9.06
CA ASN A 727 35.52 39.08 -7.76
C ASN A 727 35.17 38.04 -6.67
N SER A 728 34.82 36.81 -7.07
CA SER A 728 34.42 35.71 -6.17
C SER A 728 35.59 35.13 -5.39
N LYS A 729 36.85 35.44 -5.76
CA LYS A 729 38.02 34.82 -5.17
C LYS A 729 39.12 35.84 -4.91
N PHE A 730 39.61 35.90 -3.67
CA PHE A 730 40.62 36.87 -3.25
C PHE A 730 41.64 36.27 -2.28
N ARG A 731 42.83 36.89 -2.25
CA ARG A 731 43.89 36.62 -1.28
C ARG A 731 43.69 37.48 -0.06
N TYR A 732 43.96 36.92 1.11
CA TYR A 732 43.92 37.66 2.36
C TYR A 732 45.21 37.49 3.17
N MET A 733 45.40 38.40 4.11
CA MET A 733 46.40 38.32 5.18
C MET A 733 45.75 38.68 6.52
N LEU A 734 45.95 37.86 7.55
CA LEU A 734 45.42 38.12 8.88
C LEU A 734 46.04 39.38 9.50
N ARG A 735 45.29 40.03 10.42
CA ARG A 735 45.81 41.14 11.22
C ARG A 735 47.01 40.66 12.05
N ALA A 736 48.10 41.43 12.03
CA ALA A 736 49.29 41.12 12.79
C ALA A 736 49.05 41.25 14.30
N VAL A 737 49.74 40.41 15.08
CA VAL A 737 49.72 40.48 16.54
C VAL A 737 50.37 41.78 17.02
N SER A 738 49.72 42.46 17.95
CA SER A 738 50.16 43.71 18.60
C SER A 738 49.82 43.68 20.09
N ASP A 739 50.14 44.74 20.85
CA ASP A 739 49.74 44.82 22.26
C ASP A 739 48.22 44.87 22.47
N ARG A 740 47.48 45.30 21.45
CA ARG A 740 46.02 45.45 21.48
C ARG A 740 45.27 44.32 20.77
N TRP A 741 45.97 43.45 20.03
CA TRP A 741 45.36 42.32 19.33
C TRP A 741 46.30 41.11 19.33
N LYS A 742 45.88 39.99 19.93
CA LYS A 742 46.73 38.79 20.10
C LYS A 742 46.27 37.57 19.28
N MET A 743 45.13 37.63 18.61
CA MET A 743 44.50 36.47 17.96
C MET A 743 44.83 36.38 16.47
N THR A 744 44.94 35.16 15.95
CA THR A 744 45.29 34.88 14.55
C THR A 744 44.36 33.82 13.95
N PHE A 745 43.07 34.11 13.92
CA PHE A 745 42.07 33.19 13.37
C PHE A 745 41.80 33.43 11.89
N HIS A 746 41.74 32.34 11.13
CA HIS A 746 41.36 32.37 9.74
C HIS A 746 39.86 32.59 9.55
N PRO A 747 39.43 33.22 8.44
CA PRO A 747 38.03 33.11 8.04
C PRO A 747 37.67 31.63 7.77
N CYS A 748 36.42 31.25 7.94
CA CYS A 748 35.95 29.87 7.73
C CYS A 748 34.72 29.82 6.83
N GLU A 749 34.38 28.63 6.34
CA GLU A 749 33.15 28.40 5.56
C GLU A 749 31.90 28.85 6.34
N ALA A 750 30.93 29.38 5.59
CA ALA A 750 29.70 30.04 6.07
C ALA A 750 29.91 31.33 6.89
N MET A 751 31.14 31.79 7.11
CA MET A 751 31.38 33.04 7.83
C MET A 751 30.88 34.25 7.02
N HIS A 752 30.05 35.07 7.63
CA HIS A 752 29.74 36.41 7.14
C HIS A 752 30.85 37.37 7.59
N PHE A 753 31.37 38.17 6.67
CA PHE A 753 32.34 39.21 7.01
C PHE A 753 31.96 40.57 6.42
N VAL A 754 32.46 41.62 7.05
CA VAL A 754 32.29 43.01 6.64
C VAL A 754 33.66 43.61 6.30
N GLY A 755 33.75 44.36 5.20
CA GLY A 755 34.84 45.29 4.90
C GLY A 755 34.51 46.66 5.46
N TYR A 756 34.86 46.92 6.73
CA TYR A 756 34.40 48.09 7.49
C TYR A 756 35.23 49.36 7.26
N GLY A 757 36.35 49.23 6.56
CA GLY A 757 37.24 50.32 6.16
C GLY A 757 38.18 49.84 5.04
N ASN A 758 39.10 50.70 4.62
CA ASN A 758 40.10 50.34 3.60
C ASN A 758 41.39 51.15 3.82
N PHE A 759 42.56 50.51 3.75
CA PHE A 759 43.84 51.20 4.03
C PHE A 759 44.16 52.30 3.01
N THR A 760 43.70 52.19 1.75
CA THR A 760 44.14 53.04 0.64
C THR A 760 42.99 53.72 -0.11
N ASN A 761 41.86 53.05 -0.31
CA ASN A 761 40.71 53.56 -1.04
C ASN A 761 39.75 54.36 -0.15
N LYS A 762 39.79 55.69 -0.28
CA LYS A 762 38.94 56.63 0.48
C LYS A 762 37.44 56.42 0.30
N GLU A 763 36.98 55.94 -0.85
CA GLU A 763 35.54 55.70 -1.10
C GLU A 763 35.01 54.52 -0.27
N ARG A 764 35.91 53.70 0.28
CA ARG A 764 35.59 52.51 1.09
C ARG A 764 35.93 52.66 2.58
N GLN A 765 36.20 53.89 3.02
CA GLN A 765 36.58 54.22 4.40
C GLN A 765 35.40 54.67 5.28
N THR A 766 34.17 54.48 4.82
CA THR A 766 32.95 54.82 5.56
C THR A 766 32.18 53.57 5.90
N SER A 767 31.68 53.46 7.12
CA SER A 767 30.80 52.37 7.54
C SER A 767 29.90 52.85 8.67
N ARG A 768 28.84 52.13 8.98
CA ARG A 768 28.08 52.32 10.21
C ARG A 768 27.80 50.98 10.85
N TYR A 769 27.72 50.98 12.17
CA TYR A 769 27.28 49.79 12.89
C TYR A 769 26.37 50.10 14.06
N SER A 770 25.53 49.13 14.41
CA SER A 770 24.66 49.16 15.58
C SER A 770 25.05 48.05 16.54
N THR A 771 25.18 48.38 17.82
CA THR A 771 25.31 47.45 18.94
C THR A 771 23.99 47.38 19.70
N ARG A 772 23.96 46.66 20.83
CA ARG A 772 22.80 46.67 21.75
C ARG A 772 22.49 48.07 22.31
N THR A 773 23.49 48.93 22.50
CA THR A 773 23.34 50.18 23.24
C THR A 773 23.56 51.44 22.41
N TYR A 774 24.23 51.36 21.25
CA TYR A 774 24.51 52.53 20.43
C TYR A 774 24.59 52.23 18.92
N GLU A 775 24.35 53.22 18.08
CA GLU A 775 24.62 53.21 16.63
C GLU A 775 25.70 54.24 16.32
N ARG A 776 26.73 53.85 15.56
CA ARG A 776 27.88 54.70 15.24
C ARG A 776 28.12 54.78 13.73
N TYR A 777 28.33 56.01 13.27
CA TYR A 777 28.68 56.35 11.89
C TYR A 777 30.17 56.67 11.83
N LEU A 778 30.90 55.92 11.00
CA LEU A 778 32.34 56.00 10.82
C LEU A 778 32.69 56.61 9.45
N ARG A 779 33.78 57.38 9.43
CA ARG A 779 34.42 57.96 8.24
C ARG A 779 35.93 57.85 8.34
N ASP A 780 36.60 57.91 7.18
CA ASP A 780 38.06 57.93 7.07
C ASP A 780 38.75 56.74 7.80
N VAL A 781 38.08 55.59 7.90
CA VAL A 781 38.60 54.37 8.54
C VAL A 781 39.66 53.71 7.65
N ASN A 782 40.90 54.08 7.89
CA ASN A 782 42.08 53.63 7.13
C ASN A 782 43.10 52.85 7.97
N ASP A 783 42.73 52.48 9.19
CA ASP A 783 43.51 51.66 10.10
C ASP A 783 42.58 50.66 10.81
N TRP A 784 43.15 49.63 11.44
CA TRP A 784 42.40 48.60 12.16
C TRP A 784 41.55 49.16 13.30
N GLU A 785 42.07 50.19 13.98
CA GLU A 785 41.48 50.80 15.16
C GLU A 785 40.87 52.16 14.84
N PHE A 786 39.69 52.42 15.40
CA PHE A 786 39.03 53.71 15.28
C PHE A 786 39.72 54.77 16.13
N THR A 787 39.69 56.01 15.65
CA THR A 787 40.08 57.21 16.39
C THR A 787 38.88 58.14 16.55
N ALA A 788 39.00 59.14 17.42
CA ALA A 788 37.96 60.16 17.61
C ALA A 788 37.55 60.83 16.28
N ASN A 789 38.50 61.04 15.37
CA ASN A 789 38.27 61.69 14.08
C ASN A 789 37.44 60.82 13.12
N ASN A 790 37.47 59.49 13.33
CA ASN A 790 36.69 58.56 12.53
C ASN A 790 35.20 58.60 12.89
N ILE A 791 34.82 59.13 14.05
CA ILE A 791 33.42 59.17 14.49
C ILE A 791 32.73 60.39 13.89
N GLY A 792 31.84 60.15 12.91
CA GLY A 792 31.00 61.18 12.32
C GLY A 792 29.75 61.47 13.15
N ALA A 793 29.13 60.43 13.69
CA ALA A 793 27.99 60.53 14.60
C ALA A 793 27.85 59.27 15.47
N GLN A 794 27.22 59.41 16.63
CA GLN A 794 26.77 58.28 17.45
C GLN A 794 25.43 58.61 18.10
N PHE A 795 24.53 57.63 18.16
CA PHE A 795 23.23 57.73 18.82
C PHE A 795 23.06 56.61 19.85
N GLY A 796 22.28 56.85 20.90
CA GLY A 796 22.07 55.90 22.00
C GLY A 796 22.99 56.18 23.19
N ASP A 797 23.60 55.15 23.76
CA ASP A 797 24.57 55.28 24.84
C ASP A 797 25.88 55.88 24.34
N LEU A 798 26.30 57.01 24.92
CA LEU A 798 27.54 57.71 24.57
C LEU A 798 28.64 57.57 25.61
N SER A 799 28.43 56.79 26.67
CA SER A 799 29.42 56.59 27.74
C SER A 799 30.76 56.04 27.22
N ASN A 800 30.70 55.27 26.14
CA ASN A 800 31.85 54.64 25.51
C ASN A 800 32.73 55.61 24.68
N LEU A 801 32.27 56.85 24.45
CA LEU A 801 33.10 57.89 23.83
C LEU A 801 34.25 58.35 24.76
N SER A 802 34.20 57.98 26.04
CA SER A 802 35.30 58.17 26.99
C SER A 802 36.60 57.47 26.55
N ALA A 803 36.52 56.38 25.76
CA ALA A 803 37.68 55.73 25.14
C ALA A 803 38.49 56.67 24.24
N PHE A 804 37.86 57.73 23.75
CA PHE A 804 38.47 58.78 22.93
C PHE A 804 38.74 60.08 23.70
N GLY A 805 38.59 60.06 25.03
CA GLY A 805 38.74 61.25 25.89
C GLY A 805 37.53 62.19 25.91
N MET A 806 36.35 61.74 25.43
CA MET A 806 35.12 62.53 25.41
C MET A 806 34.13 62.04 26.48
N ASP A 807 33.93 62.81 27.55
CA ASP A 807 32.94 62.48 28.59
C ASP A 807 31.53 62.90 28.15
N MET A 808 30.77 61.93 27.64
CA MET A 808 29.42 62.12 27.09
C MET A 808 28.39 61.21 27.79
N ALA A 809 28.69 60.74 29.00
CA ALA A 809 27.75 59.90 29.75
C ALA A 809 26.44 60.65 30.02
N GLY A 810 25.30 59.98 29.77
CA GLY A 810 23.96 60.54 29.95
C GLY A 810 23.40 61.34 28.76
N TYR A 811 24.18 61.57 27.72
CA TYR A 811 23.71 62.16 26.46
C TYR A 811 23.28 61.06 25.47
N SER A 812 22.40 61.41 24.52
CA SER A 812 21.79 60.45 23.58
C SER A 812 22.22 60.58 22.12
N ALA A 813 22.90 61.68 21.75
CA ALA A 813 23.43 61.90 20.41
C ALA A 813 24.73 62.72 20.41
N TYR A 814 25.75 62.21 19.73
CA TYR A 814 26.95 62.94 19.33
C TYR A 814 26.90 63.14 17.82
N LEU A 815 27.01 64.39 17.37
CA LEU A 815 26.95 64.76 15.95
C LEU A 815 28.14 65.66 15.62
N ASN A 816 28.96 65.27 14.65
CA ASN A 816 30.13 66.04 14.23
C ASN A 816 29.88 66.75 12.89
N ASN A 817 30.18 68.06 12.82
CA ASN A 817 30.09 68.89 11.61
C ASN A 817 28.70 68.90 10.93
N ILE A 818 27.68 69.30 11.70
CA ILE A 818 26.28 69.36 11.24
C ILE A 818 25.92 70.66 10.49
N TYR A 819 25.08 70.53 9.46
CA TYR A 819 24.42 71.66 8.79
C TYR A 819 22.91 71.51 8.92
N MET A 820 22.23 72.51 9.46
CA MET A 820 20.78 72.50 9.69
C MET A 820 20.13 73.70 8.95
N THR A 821 18.97 73.47 8.30
CA THR A 821 18.19 74.53 7.63
C THR A 821 16.70 74.36 7.92
N GLY A 822 15.93 75.46 7.89
CA GLY A 822 14.52 75.48 8.28
C GLY A 822 14.30 75.99 9.71
N ARG A 823 13.10 75.76 10.26
CA ARG A 823 12.74 76.18 11.63
C ARG A 823 13.14 75.07 12.61
N ILE A 824 14.09 75.36 13.49
CA ILE A 824 14.52 74.45 14.56
C ILE A 824 13.96 75.03 15.85
N GLU A 825 13.02 74.32 16.47
CA GLU A 825 12.39 74.75 17.72
C GLU A 825 12.74 73.78 18.83
N GLN A 826 13.23 74.34 19.93
CA GLN A 826 13.36 73.63 21.20
C GLN A 826 12.22 74.13 22.09
N MET A 827 11.20 73.30 22.32
CA MET A 827 10.01 73.70 23.11
C MET A 827 9.86 72.91 24.41
N GLN A 828 9.37 73.59 25.44
CA GLN A 828 8.82 73.03 26.69
C GLN A 828 7.27 73.11 26.58
N ALA A 829 6.51 72.11 27.07
CA ALA A 829 5.07 71.95 26.80
C ALA A 829 4.17 73.19 27.06
N LEU A 830 3.14 73.42 26.21
CA LEU A 830 2.29 74.63 26.19
C LEU A 830 0.95 74.47 26.98
N PHE A 831 0.81 75.11 28.14
CA PHE A 831 -0.43 75.16 28.95
C PHE A 831 -1.34 76.36 28.60
N PRO A 832 -2.66 76.32 28.90
CA PRO A 832 -3.58 77.44 28.65
C PRO A 832 -3.26 78.67 29.53
N ARG A 833 -3.48 79.88 29.00
CA ARG A 833 -3.36 81.16 29.73
C ARG A 833 -4.65 81.99 29.62
N MET A 834 -4.91 82.86 30.58
CA MET A 834 -6.06 83.78 30.55
C MET A 834 -5.59 85.24 30.43
N GLU A 835 -6.27 86.02 29.60
CA GLU A 835 -6.07 87.47 29.44
C GLU A 835 -7.34 88.21 29.92
N ILE A 836 -7.16 89.32 30.62
CA ILE A 836 -8.25 90.11 31.22
C ILE A 836 -8.28 91.49 30.55
N ASP A 837 -9.40 91.85 29.96
CA ASP A 837 -9.68 93.17 29.40
C ASP A 837 -10.50 94.00 30.41
N THR A 838 -10.01 95.20 30.70
CA THR A 838 -10.57 96.12 31.70
C THR A 838 -11.04 97.45 31.08
N GLU A 839 -11.20 97.49 29.75
CA GLU A 839 -11.65 98.67 29.00
C GLU A 839 -10.72 99.89 29.13
N GLY A 840 -9.41 99.67 29.31
CA GLY A 840 -8.37 100.70 29.10
C GLY A 840 -7.42 100.95 30.28
N ASP A 841 -7.87 100.78 31.52
CA ASP A 841 -7.03 100.82 32.72
C ASP A 841 -7.60 99.95 33.85
N THR A 842 -6.84 99.80 34.94
CA THR A 842 -7.24 99.02 36.12
C THR A 842 -7.71 99.91 37.27
N PHE A 843 -8.03 101.18 37.04
CA PHE A 843 -8.46 102.10 38.10
C PHE A 843 -9.99 102.26 38.08
N LEU A 844 -10.62 102.37 39.26
CA LEU A 844 -12.06 102.60 39.39
C LEU A 844 -12.35 103.66 40.45
N ALA A 845 -12.92 104.80 40.06
CA ALA A 845 -13.25 105.88 41.00
C ALA A 845 -14.60 105.65 41.71
N TYR A 846 -14.80 106.33 42.83
CA TYR A 846 -16.09 106.32 43.51
C TYR A 846 -17.18 106.97 42.63
N GLY A 847 -18.27 106.25 42.40
CA GLY A 847 -19.36 106.56 41.50
C GLY A 847 -19.34 105.79 40.17
N GLU A 848 -18.29 104.99 39.90
CA GLU A 848 -18.09 104.33 38.62
C GLU A 848 -18.39 102.81 38.66
N THR A 849 -18.68 102.25 37.49
CA THR A 849 -18.79 100.81 37.24
C THR A 849 -17.91 100.47 36.04
N LYS A 850 -17.17 99.37 36.12
CA LYS A 850 -16.28 98.88 35.06
C LYS A 850 -16.59 97.44 34.71
N LYS A 851 -16.64 97.16 33.42
CA LYS A 851 -16.84 95.81 32.89
C LYS A 851 -15.49 95.14 32.66
N ILE A 852 -15.38 93.91 33.15
CA ILE A 852 -14.22 93.05 33.00
C ILE A 852 -14.58 91.88 32.10
N THR A 853 -13.74 91.57 31.12
CA THR A 853 -13.91 90.41 30.23
C THR A 853 -12.65 89.55 30.22
N CYS A 854 -12.80 88.25 30.49
CA CYS A 854 -11.73 87.26 30.48
C CYS A 854 -11.77 86.43 29.19
N ARG A 855 -10.62 86.23 28.54
CA ARG A 855 -10.43 85.32 27.40
C ARG A 855 -9.34 84.30 27.70
N VAL A 856 -9.51 83.05 27.25
CA VAL A 856 -8.54 81.97 27.49
C VAL A 856 -7.91 81.53 26.18
N TYR A 857 -6.57 81.41 26.16
CA TYR A 857 -5.78 81.03 25.00
C TYR A 857 -5.00 79.75 25.25
N ARG A 858 -4.96 78.84 24.27
CA ARG A 858 -4.03 77.70 24.24
C ARG A 858 -3.03 77.93 23.11
N GLY A 859 -1.81 78.33 23.46
CA GLY A 859 -0.87 78.87 22.47
C GLY A 859 -1.38 80.19 21.90
N TRP A 860 -1.77 80.20 20.62
CA TRP A 860 -2.34 81.37 19.92
C TRP A 860 -3.83 81.25 19.59
N GLU A 861 -4.46 80.11 19.93
CA GLU A 861 -5.90 79.87 19.69
C GLU A 861 -6.72 80.42 20.87
N ASP A 862 -7.70 81.27 20.59
CA ASP A 862 -8.74 81.64 21.56
C ASP A 862 -9.66 80.44 21.77
N VAL A 863 -9.65 79.92 22.99
CA VAL A 863 -10.41 78.74 23.42
C VAL A 863 -11.39 79.09 24.53
N THR A 864 -11.79 80.36 24.62
CA THR A 864 -12.73 80.84 25.64
C THR A 864 -14.07 80.10 25.61
N ASP A 865 -14.50 79.68 24.42
CA ASP A 865 -15.70 78.86 24.19
C ASP A 865 -15.60 77.44 24.77
N LYS A 866 -14.39 76.95 25.05
CA LYS A 866 -14.13 75.63 25.64
C LYS A 866 -14.07 75.65 27.16
N VAL A 867 -14.24 76.81 27.79
CA VAL A 867 -14.28 76.92 29.25
C VAL A 867 -15.59 76.31 29.76
N VAL A 868 -15.47 75.26 30.57
CA VAL A 868 -16.63 74.54 31.12
C VAL A 868 -17.10 75.15 32.44
N LYS A 869 -16.23 75.87 33.14
CA LYS A 869 -16.56 76.53 34.41
C LYS A 869 -15.69 77.75 34.65
N TRP A 870 -16.36 78.83 35.05
CA TRP A 870 -15.75 80.08 35.47
C TRP A 870 -15.92 80.26 36.98
N THR A 871 -14.86 80.75 37.62
CA THR A 871 -14.89 81.11 39.04
C THR A 871 -14.16 82.44 39.21
N VAL A 872 -14.69 83.31 40.07
CA VAL A 872 -13.99 84.53 40.48
C VAL A 872 -14.02 84.64 42.00
N THR A 873 -12.88 84.93 42.58
CA THR A 873 -12.74 85.27 44.00
C THR A 873 -12.19 86.68 44.14
N ARG A 874 -12.48 87.28 45.29
CA ARG A 874 -12.06 88.63 45.64
C ARG A 874 -11.34 88.59 46.98
N ASP A 875 -10.31 89.40 47.12
CA ASP A 875 -9.59 89.65 48.37
C ASP A 875 -9.51 91.16 48.61
N THR A 876 -10.28 91.64 49.58
CA THR A 876 -10.27 93.02 50.09
C THR A 876 -9.50 93.13 51.41
N GLY A 877 -8.83 92.06 51.86
CA GLY A 877 -8.29 91.94 53.20
C GLY A 877 -9.34 91.79 54.30
N ASP A 878 -10.62 91.61 53.96
CA ASP A 878 -11.72 91.31 54.89
C ASP A 878 -12.50 90.09 54.40
N ALA A 879 -12.19 88.94 55.01
CA ALA A 879 -12.75 87.65 54.63
C ALA A 879 -14.30 87.59 54.78
N ILE A 880 -14.89 88.40 55.65
CA ILE A 880 -16.36 88.41 55.85
C ILE A 880 -17.03 89.17 54.69
N GLU A 881 -16.45 90.29 54.28
CA GLU A 881 -16.93 91.02 53.10
C GLU A 881 -16.75 90.19 51.82
N ASP A 882 -15.61 89.52 51.67
CA ASP A 882 -15.31 88.69 50.50
C ASP A 882 -16.25 87.47 50.41
N ALA A 883 -16.54 86.82 51.53
CA ALA A 883 -17.53 85.74 51.57
C ALA A 883 -18.94 86.24 51.22
N SER A 884 -19.30 87.44 51.67
CA SER A 884 -20.61 88.05 51.34
C SER A 884 -20.68 88.46 49.86
N TRP A 885 -19.58 88.98 49.32
CA TRP A 885 -19.47 89.35 47.90
C TRP A 885 -19.56 88.13 46.99
N ALA A 886 -18.93 87.01 47.37
CA ALA A 886 -18.98 85.76 46.63
C ALA A 886 -20.41 85.21 46.45
N LEU A 887 -21.34 85.54 47.35
CA LEU A 887 -22.75 85.13 47.26
C LEU A 887 -23.60 86.00 46.33
N LYS A 888 -23.06 87.10 45.81
CA LYS A 888 -23.80 87.97 44.88
C LYS A 888 -24.15 87.22 43.60
N PRO A 889 -25.36 87.42 43.03
CA PRO A 889 -25.76 86.73 41.80
C PRO A 889 -24.80 86.93 40.62
N LYS A 890 -24.19 88.11 40.48
CA LYS A 890 -23.22 88.40 39.42
C LYS A 890 -21.91 87.63 39.54
N VAL A 891 -21.56 87.19 40.75
CA VAL A 891 -20.36 86.41 41.04
C VAL A 891 -20.63 84.92 40.87
N GLN A 892 -21.75 84.43 41.41
CA GLN A 892 -22.18 83.02 41.25
C GLN A 892 -22.47 82.65 39.79
N ASN A 893 -22.94 83.61 38.99
CA ASN A 893 -23.21 83.42 37.56
C ASN A 893 -22.11 83.99 36.65
N PHE A 894 -20.90 84.19 37.19
CA PHE A 894 -19.77 84.66 36.39
C PHE A 894 -19.50 83.69 35.24
N ASN A 895 -19.44 84.20 34.01
CA ASN A 895 -19.30 83.43 32.78
C ASN A 895 -18.17 83.96 31.87
N GLY A 896 -17.14 84.56 32.48
CA GLY A 896 -16.06 85.23 31.77
C GLY A 896 -16.28 86.73 31.56
N THR A 897 -17.41 87.30 32.01
CA THR A 897 -17.62 88.75 32.07
C THR A 897 -18.24 89.17 33.41
N LEU A 898 -17.72 90.24 34.03
CA LEU A 898 -18.17 90.72 35.34
C LEU A 898 -18.19 92.26 35.38
N GLU A 899 -19.23 92.85 35.96
CA GLU A 899 -19.28 94.28 36.25
C GLU A 899 -18.89 94.55 37.72
N ILE A 900 -17.82 95.31 37.90
CA ILE A 900 -17.28 95.73 39.19
C ILE A 900 -17.71 97.19 39.42
N CYS A 901 -18.47 97.41 40.48
CA CYS A 901 -19.09 98.68 40.85
C CYS A 901 -18.43 99.26 42.09
N PHE A 902 -18.14 100.57 42.07
CA PHE A 902 -17.79 101.32 43.28
C PHE A 902 -18.74 102.51 43.43
N THR A 903 -19.99 102.22 43.79
CA THR A 903 -21.11 103.19 43.84
C THR A 903 -21.73 103.26 45.25
N PRO A 904 -22.60 104.25 45.55
CA PRO A 904 -23.26 104.33 46.86
C PRO A 904 -24.13 103.12 47.20
N THR A 905 -24.67 102.43 46.20
CA THR A 905 -25.55 101.26 46.38
C THR A 905 -24.83 99.92 46.27
N GLU A 906 -23.67 99.89 45.61
CA GLU A 906 -22.88 98.68 45.46
C GLU A 906 -21.39 99.00 45.44
N ASN A 907 -20.65 98.43 46.40
CA ASN A 907 -19.20 98.52 46.48
C ASN A 907 -18.59 97.12 46.38
N ASP A 908 -17.98 96.82 45.24
CA ASP A 908 -17.26 95.59 44.97
C ASP A 908 -15.78 95.65 45.33
N LEU A 909 -15.23 96.82 45.66
CA LEU A 909 -13.84 96.97 46.11
C LEU A 909 -13.69 96.75 47.64
N GLY A 910 -14.81 96.60 48.35
CA GLY A 910 -14.83 96.45 49.80
C GLY A 910 -14.72 97.77 50.54
N SER A 911 -15.02 97.76 51.84
CA SER A 911 -15.03 98.96 52.69
C SER A 911 -13.76 99.14 53.53
N ASN A 912 -12.79 98.23 53.40
CA ASN A 912 -11.57 98.21 54.17
C ASN A 912 -10.63 99.38 53.82
N SER A 913 -10.68 100.45 54.61
CA SER A 913 -9.85 101.65 54.44
C SER A 913 -8.33 101.43 54.54
N LEU A 914 -7.87 100.25 54.96
CA LEU A 914 -6.44 99.90 55.05
C LEU A 914 -5.88 99.30 53.75
N VAL A 915 -6.74 98.96 52.79
CA VAL A 915 -6.34 98.32 51.52
C VAL A 915 -6.55 99.31 50.39
N LEU A 916 -5.47 99.61 49.65
CA LEU A 916 -5.48 100.61 48.58
C LEU A 916 -6.04 100.10 47.25
N SER A 917 -6.20 98.77 47.11
CA SER A 917 -6.65 98.11 45.89
C SER A 917 -7.15 96.70 46.18
N THR A 918 -8.14 96.22 45.43
CA THR A 918 -8.76 94.91 45.61
C THR A 918 -8.22 93.91 44.61
N LEU A 919 -7.86 92.71 45.06
CA LEU A 919 -7.42 91.63 44.16
C LEU A 919 -8.61 90.74 43.77
N PHE A 920 -8.82 90.59 42.48
CA PHE A 920 -9.73 89.62 41.88
C PHE A 920 -8.92 88.49 41.23
N THR A 921 -9.26 87.25 41.55
CA THR A 921 -8.66 86.06 40.95
C THR A 921 -9.70 85.33 40.11
N PHE A 922 -9.45 85.22 38.81
CA PHE A 922 -10.32 84.57 37.84
C PHE A 922 -9.75 83.21 37.46
N VAL A 923 -10.59 82.19 37.45
CA VAL A 923 -10.24 80.81 37.10
C VAL A 923 -11.19 80.29 36.04
N ALA A 924 -10.63 79.75 34.97
CA ALA A 924 -11.33 79.06 33.89
C ALA A 924 -10.90 77.60 33.83
N GLU A 925 -11.81 76.68 34.12
CA GLU A 925 -11.59 75.25 33.96
C GLU A 925 -11.93 74.84 32.52
N ILE A 926 -11.03 74.10 31.87
CA ILE A 926 -11.22 73.51 30.54
C ILE A 926 -11.20 71.99 30.72
N SER A 927 -12.13 71.27 30.09
CA SER A 927 -12.33 69.82 30.32
C SER A 927 -11.07 68.97 30.14
N ASP A 928 -10.14 69.41 29.26
CA ASP A 928 -9.02 68.62 28.78
C ASP A 928 -7.65 69.30 29.06
N SER A 929 -7.58 70.13 30.10
CA SER A 929 -6.36 70.88 30.45
C SER A 929 -6.36 71.37 31.90
N PRO A 930 -5.18 71.67 32.49
CA PRO A 930 -5.13 72.47 33.70
C PRO A 930 -5.86 73.80 33.53
N ALA A 931 -6.52 74.26 34.59
CA ALA A 931 -7.26 75.51 34.59
C ALA A 931 -6.34 76.71 34.29
N ALA A 932 -6.86 77.68 33.53
CA ALA A 932 -6.21 78.97 33.36
C ALA A 932 -6.61 79.88 34.53
N THR A 933 -5.63 80.53 35.16
CA THR A 933 -5.85 81.48 36.25
C THR A 933 -5.22 82.81 35.92
N ALA A 934 -5.94 83.91 36.17
CA ALA A 934 -5.41 85.26 36.04
C ALA A 934 -5.90 86.15 37.19
N ASN A 935 -5.05 87.10 37.57
CA ASN A 935 -5.27 88.01 38.67
C ASN A 935 -5.42 89.44 38.13
N LEU A 936 -6.38 90.19 38.67
CA LEU A 936 -6.57 91.60 38.40
C LEU A 936 -6.64 92.36 39.72
N THR A 937 -5.86 93.42 39.84
CA THR A 937 -5.95 94.35 40.97
C THR A 937 -6.62 95.63 40.50
N ILE A 938 -7.70 96.04 41.15
CA ILE A 938 -8.43 97.29 40.89
C ILE A 938 -8.28 98.28 42.04
#